data_AF-A0A3B0BSJ1-F1
#
_entry.id   AF-A0A3B0BSJ1-F1
#
_cell.length_a   1.000
_cell.length_b   1.000
_cell.length_c   1.000
_cell.angle_alpha   90.00
_cell.angle_beta   90.00
_cell.angle_gamma   90.00
#
_symmetry.space_group_name_H-M   'P 1'
#
loop_
_entity.id
_entity.type
_entity.pdbx_description
1 polymer ?
#
loop_
_entity_poly.entity_id
_entity_poly.type
_entity_poly.pdbx_seq_one_letter_code
_entity_poly.pdbx_strand_id
1 'polypeptide(L)'
;MEMEECKETVNGHDPKAAVPPGKMSRRVLLATAGFGGMAAASGFLLNSGLVSASNGKGPTVTDSVYGKGGKACCVTTTIELLRSEANPDVNRPYFVKNAGREGIFLYDPADTSAADNSGTVLVSPSVGARFKRIYDGALNVRWFGAKGDGLTDDTASIRLAVDAARGGSVYFPEGTYIVSADDSVTRASVLLTAEHSGITLHGAGNGTVIKAVNNGTITWFYPFRLTTAKRVTVRGIKFDGNADANWLSDPEVSLNAHHIFYFTPPADREVDNITFTECYFRGSFNSAIQSYGSFAHAYPHYISSQIRIENCHFKQTGNHGVGMNEWVDSIVTGCTFYDLGMKPILANGFGSGMCVDVSGGCYNIVVANNVGERTGYAAFKAETHEKPNNGGDVVTSHVVFANNIVRNFKREPNLGTQYAIRINGKRITVIGNQFENYYGRGADISSKASECSVIGNVFVSNKVTIGSGIYTSSNGGRMKFVNNELQNVNGSGIECYASNDLLIQGNVVSGTNYYGISMTHCQRAIVSGNECIDNKMIGILASGSSDRLTIANNLCCDTRAGAARTQPNGIRVLDTVTNVELAHNQAYNHTGADLLYGTAPISAIENGVKIWYSDSLPTAGTWREGDKIMCVHPGSTGFIGWVCTAAGTYGGVNPVFQTFSSL
;
A
#
# COMPACT_ATOMS: atom_id res chain seq x y z
N MET A 1 -6.85 25.20 60.74
CA MET A 1 -7.09 26.62 61.04
C MET A 1 -7.54 27.23 59.72
N GLU A 2 -8.84 27.08 59.44
CA GLU A 2 -9.86 28.15 59.53
C GLU A 2 -9.78 29.02 58.26
N MET A 3 -10.61 28.77 57.24
CA MET A 3 -12.02 29.24 57.09
C MET A 3 -12.21 30.70 57.50
N GLU A 4 -12.37 31.58 56.51
CA GLU A 4 -13.28 32.73 56.64
C GLU A 4 -13.79 33.17 55.25
N GLU A 5 -15.07 32.91 55.02
CA GLU A 5 -15.92 33.61 54.06
C GLU A 5 -16.20 35.03 54.59
N CYS A 6 -16.19 36.03 53.71
CA CYS A 6 -16.89 37.28 54.00
C CYS A 6 -17.52 37.92 52.75
N LYS A 7 -18.83 37.67 52.65
CA LYS A 7 -19.98 38.47 52.18
C LYS A 7 -19.78 39.67 51.24
N GLU A 8 -20.64 39.67 50.22
CA GLU A 8 -21.00 40.81 49.36
C GLU A 8 -21.48 42.04 50.13
N THR A 9 -21.09 43.22 49.65
CA THR A 9 -21.87 44.45 49.78
C THR A 9 -22.02 45.11 48.41
N VAL A 10 -23.26 45.10 47.92
CA VAL A 10 -23.75 45.91 46.79
C VAL A 10 -23.77 47.37 47.22
N ASN A 11 -23.00 48.23 46.54
CA ASN A 11 -23.22 49.67 46.55
C ASN A 11 -23.12 50.20 45.13
N GLY A 12 -24.25 50.71 44.65
CA GLY A 12 -24.36 51.41 43.39
C GLY A 12 -23.66 52.76 43.43
N HIS A 13 -22.66 52.93 42.58
CA HIS A 13 -22.31 54.21 42.03
C HIS A 13 -21.72 54.00 40.64
N ASP A 14 -22.34 54.64 39.65
CA ASP A 14 -21.89 54.72 38.27
C ASP A 14 -20.94 55.91 38.15
N PRO A 15 -19.63 55.69 37.96
CA PRO A 15 -18.82 56.62 37.23
C PRO A 15 -18.43 55.99 35.89
N LYS A 16 -18.84 56.65 34.81
CA LYS A 16 -18.36 56.41 33.43
C LYS A 16 -16.84 56.27 33.40
N ALA A 17 -16.33 55.05 33.51
CA ALA A 17 -14.94 54.73 33.29
C ALA A 17 -14.72 54.56 31.79
N ALA A 18 -13.88 55.42 31.21
CA ALA A 18 -13.43 55.31 29.83
C ALA A 18 -12.78 53.94 29.59
N VAL A 19 -13.27 53.22 28.58
CA VAL A 19 -12.72 51.93 28.16
C VAL A 19 -11.37 52.17 27.47
N PRO A 20 -10.28 51.44 27.81
CA PRO A 20 -8.99 51.57 27.14
C PRO A 20 -9.08 51.04 25.69
N PRO A 21 -8.32 51.60 24.74
CA PRO A 21 -8.37 51.16 23.34
C PRO A 21 -7.81 49.74 23.23
N GLY A 22 -8.59 48.82 22.63
CA GLY A 22 -8.13 47.48 22.28
C GLY A 22 -8.98 46.29 22.76
N LYS A 23 -10.11 46.49 23.43
CA LYS A 23 -11.05 45.39 23.74
C LYS A 23 -12.39 45.59 23.03
N MET A 24 -12.68 44.73 22.05
CA MET A 24 -14.00 44.63 21.44
C MET A 24 -15.06 44.42 22.53
N SER A 25 -16.19 45.12 22.46
CA SER A 25 -17.28 44.91 23.40
C SER A 25 -17.89 43.52 23.22
N ARG A 26 -18.35 42.88 24.31
CA ARG A 26 -19.09 41.60 24.30
C ARG A 26 -20.25 41.60 23.29
N ARG A 27 -20.85 42.77 23.04
CA ARG A 27 -21.96 42.95 22.09
C ARG A 27 -21.53 42.79 20.63
N VAL A 28 -20.34 43.29 20.28
CA VAL A 28 -19.74 43.12 18.93
C VAL A 28 -19.32 41.68 18.72
N LEU A 29 -18.76 41.03 19.76
CA LEU A 29 -18.39 39.61 19.73
C LEU A 29 -19.60 38.66 19.63
N LEU A 30 -20.69 38.97 20.32
CA LEU A 30 -21.95 38.19 20.23
C LEU A 30 -22.66 38.40 18.89
N ALA A 31 -22.58 39.62 18.32
CA ALA A 31 -23.09 39.88 16.98
C ALA A 31 -22.29 39.11 15.91
N THR A 32 -20.96 39.06 16.01
CA THR A 32 -20.11 38.30 15.07
C THR A 32 -20.23 36.78 15.24
N ALA A 33 -20.42 36.28 16.46
CA ALA A 33 -20.70 34.86 16.72
C ALA A 33 -22.01 34.38 16.07
N GLY A 34 -23.04 35.23 16.01
CA GLY A 34 -24.28 34.95 15.28
C GLY A 34 -24.10 34.83 13.75
N PHE A 35 -23.11 35.53 13.18
CA PHE A 35 -22.78 35.45 11.75
C PHE A 35 -21.89 34.26 11.39
N GLY A 36 -21.03 33.80 12.30
CA GLY A 36 -20.22 32.60 12.12
C GLY A 36 -21.06 31.34 11.87
N GLY A 37 -22.22 31.23 12.53
CA GLY A 37 -23.20 30.15 12.29
C GLY A 37 -24.10 30.36 11.07
N MET A 38 -24.42 31.61 10.70
CA MET A 38 -25.28 31.92 9.54
C MET A 38 -24.55 31.87 8.18
N ALA A 39 -23.23 32.02 8.14
CA ALA A 39 -22.45 31.90 6.91
C ALA A 39 -22.47 30.47 6.31
N ALA A 40 -22.78 29.45 7.12
CA ALA A 40 -22.97 28.07 6.67
C ALA A 40 -24.33 27.82 5.99
N ALA A 41 -25.30 28.75 6.11
CA ALA A 41 -26.62 28.67 5.47
C ALA A 41 -26.69 29.64 4.26
N SER A 42 -25.84 29.40 3.26
CA SER A 42 -25.73 30.21 2.02
C SER A 42 -26.89 29.98 1.04
N GLY A 43 -28.12 30.26 1.50
CA GLY A 43 -29.32 30.28 0.64
C GLY A 43 -30.38 31.28 1.08
N PHE A 44 -30.42 31.67 2.36
CA PHE A 44 -31.53 32.51 2.87
C PHE A 44 -31.23 34.02 2.91
N LEU A 45 -29.96 34.42 2.85
CA LEU A 45 -29.56 35.84 2.81
C LEU A 45 -29.59 36.45 1.41
N LEU A 46 -29.69 35.64 0.35
CA LEU A 46 -29.59 36.11 -1.03
C LEU A 46 -30.86 36.77 -1.58
N ASN A 47 -31.98 36.74 -0.85
CA ASN A 47 -33.25 37.30 -1.36
C ASN A 47 -33.93 38.31 -0.43
N SER A 48 -33.28 38.74 0.65
CA SER A 48 -33.76 39.85 1.47
C SER A 48 -32.70 40.92 1.55
N GLY A 49 -32.82 41.94 0.69
CA GLY A 49 -32.04 43.16 0.78
C GLY A 49 -32.16 43.80 2.17
N LEU A 50 -31.18 43.53 3.03
CA LEU A 50 -30.78 44.41 4.12
C LEU A 50 -29.49 45.08 3.62
N VAL A 51 -29.51 46.23 2.94
CA VAL A 51 -30.18 47.49 3.27
C VAL A 51 -30.43 48.29 1.98
N SER A 52 -31.57 49.00 1.96
CA SER A 52 -32.05 50.02 1.01
C SER A 52 -32.81 49.54 -0.24
N ALA A 53 -34.07 49.19 -0.03
CA ALA A 53 -35.13 49.76 -0.85
C ALA A 53 -36.17 50.39 0.08
N SER A 54 -35.99 51.68 0.40
CA SER A 54 -37.07 52.48 0.96
C SER A 54 -38.12 52.70 -0.13
N ASN A 55 -39.08 51.79 -0.26
CA ASN A 55 -40.37 52.09 -0.88
C ASN A 55 -41.45 51.88 0.18
N GLY A 56 -42.19 52.96 0.42
CA GLY A 56 -42.83 53.21 1.70
C GLY A 56 -43.89 52.19 2.12
N LYS A 57 -43.88 51.87 3.42
CA LYS A 57 -45.01 51.99 4.36
C LYS A 57 -44.61 51.39 5.72
N GLY A 58 -44.66 52.22 6.78
CA GLY A 58 -44.60 51.82 8.20
C GLY A 58 -43.19 51.68 8.80
N PRO A 59 -42.97 52.04 10.08
CA PRO A 59 -41.70 51.80 10.76
C PRO A 59 -41.55 50.30 11.03
N THR A 60 -40.45 49.72 10.57
CA THR A 60 -40.11 48.34 10.92
C THR A 60 -39.58 48.30 12.36
N VAL A 61 -39.61 47.12 13.00
CA VAL A 61 -39.05 46.92 14.36
C VAL A 61 -37.59 47.40 14.43
N THR A 62 -36.87 47.33 13.30
CA THR A 62 -35.52 47.85 13.11
C THR A 62 -35.42 49.37 13.33
N ASP A 63 -36.40 50.15 12.87
CA ASP A 63 -36.40 51.61 13.00
C ASP A 63 -36.65 52.07 14.44
N SER A 64 -37.42 51.30 15.21
CA SER A 64 -37.72 51.57 16.63
C SER A 64 -36.58 51.23 17.59
N VAL A 65 -35.68 50.33 17.21
CA VAL A 65 -34.57 49.86 18.07
C VAL A 65 -33.24 50.54 17.72
N TYR A 66 -33.01 50.87 16.45
CA TYR A 66 -31.73 51.40 15.96
C TYR A 66 -31.74 52.88 15.55
N GLY A 67 -32.90 53.55 15.63
CA GLY A 67 -33.09 54.91 15.14
C GLY A 67 -33.15 55.00 13.61
N LYS A 68 -33.82 56.03 13.08
CA LYS A 68 -33.83 56.29 11.63
C LYS A 68 -32.39 56.46 11.13
N GLY A 69 -31.96 55.53 10.27
CA GLY A 69 -30.58 55.50 9.74
C GLY A 69 -29.70 54.41 10.36
N GLY A 70 -30.26 53.25 10.72
CA GLY A 70 -29.51 52.10 11.22
C GLY A 70 -28.28 51.81 10.36
N LYS A 71 -27.09 52.09 10.91
CA LYS A 71 -25.81 51.74 10.28
C LYS A 71 -25.82 50.23 10.04
N ALA A 72 -25.64 49.82 8.79
CA ALA A 72 -25.52 48.40 8.44
C ALA A 72 -24.52 47.72 9.39
N CYS A 73 -24.92 46.55 9.91
CA CYS A 73 -24.16 45.79 10.91
C CYS A 73 -22.70 45.50 10.51
N CYS A 74 -22.40 45.57 9.21
CA CYS A 74 -21.07 45.55 8.63
C CYS A 74 -21.01 46.50 7.41
N VAL A 75 -19.80 46.83 6.95
CA VAL A 75 -19.59 47.40 5.62
C VAL A 75 -19.60 46.27 4.60
N THR A 76 -20.60 46.21 3.73
CA THR A 76 -20.55 45.29 2.59
C THR A 76 -19.59 45.82 1.54
N THR A 77 -18.57 45.05 1.19
CA THR A 77 -17.46 45.47 0.33
C THR A 77 -17.03 44.33 -0.61
N THR A 78 -16.08 44.60 -1.50
CA THR A 78 -15.35 43.58 -2.26
C THR A 78 -13.88 43.58 -1.83
N ILE A 79 -13.09 42.58 -2.23
CA ILE A 79 -11.65 42.54 -1.96
C ILE A 79 -10.96 43.77 -2.55
N GLU A 80 -11.33 44.15 -3.77
CA GLU A 80 -10.78 45.30 -4.49
C GLU A 80 -11.09 46.61 -3.76
N LEU A 81 -12.32 46.76 -3.27
CA LEU A 81 -12.73 47.93 -2.49
C LEU A 81 -12.08 47.94 -1.10
N LEU A 82 -11.91 46.79 -0.45
CA LEU A 82 -11.26 46.70 0.85
C LEU A 82 -9.75 47.03 0.75
N ARG A 83 -9.09 46.63 -0.35
CA ARG A 83 -7.71 47.03 -0.67
C ARG A 83 -7.56 48.50 -1.07
N SER A 84 -8.65 49.20 -1.34
CA SER A 84 -8.66 50.66 -1.58
C SER A 84 -9.28 51.45 -0.44
N GLU A 85 -9.59 50.81 0.70
CA GLU A 85 -10.14 51.47 1.88
C GLU A 85 -9.11 52.45 2.45
N ALA A 86 -9.48 53.73 2.50
CA ALA A 86 -8.61 54.82 2.94
C ALA A 86 -8.85 55.23 4.40
N ASN A 87 -10.01 54.88 4.98
CA ASN A 87 -10.37 55.26 6.34
C ASN A 87 -10.91 54.05 7.11
N PRO A 88 -10.05 53.06 7.43
CA PRO A 88 -10.49 51.84 8.11
C PRO A 88 -10.97 52.13 9.54
N ASP A 89 -12.10 51.56 9.93
CA ASP A 89 -12.69 51.69 11.26
C ASP A 89 -12.47 50.40 12.07
N VAL A 90 -11.69 50.50 13.16
CA VAL A 90 -11.37 49.37 14.05
C VAL A 90 -12.62 48.79 14.73
N ASN A 91 -13.71 49.55 14.84
CA ASN A 91 -14.93 49.11 15.51
C ASN A 91 -15.97 48.52 14.55
N ARG A 92 -15.66 48.41 13.24
CA ARG A 92 -16.63 48.02 12.23
C ARG A 92 -16.18 46.77 11.45
N PRO A 93 -17.02 45.73 11.37
CA PRO A 93 -16.75 44.60 10.50
C PRO A 93 -16.96 44.92 9.01
N TYR A 94 -16.14 44.31 8.16
CA TYR A 94 -16.21 44.41 6.70
C TYR A 94 -16.62 43.06 6.13
N PHE A 95 -17.79 42.98 5.49
CA PHE A 95 -18.26 41.77 4.83
C PHE A 95 -17.87 41.79 3.35
N VAL A 96 -16.92 40.94 2.97
CA VAL A 96 -16.51 40.74 1.58
C VAL A 96 -17.55 39.87 0.87
N LYS A 97 -18.03 40.31 -0.30
CA LYS A 97 -19.07 39.62 -1.09
C LYS A 97 -18.59 38.94 -2.38
N ASN A 98 -17.27 38.90 -2.63
CA ASN A 98 -16.75 38.24 -3.83
C ASN A 98 -17.11 36.75 -3.80
N ALA A 99 -17.72 36.25 -4.89
CA ALA A 99 -18.19 34.87 -4.99
C ALA A 99 -17.10 33.85 -4.66
N GLY A 100 -17.37 32.94 -3.72
CA GLY A 100 -16.43 31.91 -3.24
C GLY A 100 -15.33 32.43 -2.30
N ARG A 101 -15.32 33.73 -2.01
CA ARG A 101 -14.34 34.42 -1.14
C ARG A 101 -15.02 35.20 -0.02
N GLU A 102 -16.31 34.99 0.17
CA GLU A 102 -17.13 35.71 1.11
C GLU A 102 -16.62 35.53 2.55
N GLY A 103 -16.86 36.53 3.39
CA GLY A 103 -16.51 36.44 4.80
C GLY A 103 -16.35 37.80 5.47
N ILE A 104 -16.29 37.77 6.79
CA ILE A 104 -16.11 38.96 7.61
C ILE A 104 -14.62 39.20 7.82
N PHE A 105 -14.21 40.45 7.71
CA PHE A 105 -12.87 40.94 8.02
C PHE A 105 -12.94 42.06 9.06
N LEU A 106 -11.96 42.10 9.96
CA LEU A 106 -11.77 43.19 10.91
C LEU A 106 -10.47 43.92 10.59
N TYR A 107 -10.49 45.25 10.69
CA TYR A 107 -9.26 46.02 10.65
C TYR A 107 -8.46 45.80 11.95
N ASP A 108 -7.20 45.40 11.81
CA ASP A 108 -6.25 45.30 12.92
C ASP A 108 -5.22 46.43 12.82
N PRO A 109 -5.34 47.51 13.63
CA PRO A 109 -4.37 48.60 13.62
C PRO A 109 -3.02 48.23 14.25
N ALA A 110 -2.95 47.14 15.03
CA ALA A 110 -1.70 46.71 15.65
C ALA A 110 -0.79 45.96 14.67
N ASP A 111 -1.36 45.36 13.62
CA ASP A 111 -0.60 44.67 12.59
C ASP A 111 -0.15 45.61 11.47
N THR A 112 1.14 45.92 11.47
CA THR A 112 1.79 46.78 10.47
C THR A 112 2.74 46.05 9.54
N SER A 113 2.85 44.72 9.65
CA SER A 113 3.90 43.94 8.98
C SER A 113 3.37 42.79 8.14
N ALA A 114 2.20 42.23 8.44
CA ALA A 114 1.65 41.14 7.66
C ALA A 114 1.44 41.56 6.20
N ALA A 115 1.91 40.70 5.30
CA ALA A 115 1.71 40.84 3.87
C ALA A 115 0.26 40.49 3.50
N ASP A 116 -0.21 41.06 2.39
CA ASP A 116 -1.47 40.63 1.77
C ASP A 116 -1.26 39.22 1.21
N ASN A 117 -2.07 38.27 1.67
CA ASN A 117 -2.03 36.89 1.19
C ASN A 117 -3.29 36.51 0.41
N SER A 118 -4.10 37.50 0.03
CA SER A 118 -5.34 37.37 -0.71
C SER A 118 -6.46 36.57 -0.03
N GLY A 119 -6.22 35.90 1.10
CA GLY A 119 -7.20 35.03 1.75
C GLY A 119 -7.57 35.50 3.16
N THR A 120 -6.63 35.39 4.09
CA THR A 120 -6.82 35.69 5.52
C THR A 120 -6.35 37.08 5.91
N VAL A 121 -5.46 37.69 5.13
CA VAL A 121 -4.98 39.06 5.29
C VAL A 121 -5.13 39.81 3.98
N LEU A 122 -5.88 40.90 4.01
CA LEU A 122 -5.99 41.84 2.90
C LEU A 122 -5.36 43.17 3.35
N VAL A 123 -4.53 43.79 2.51
CA VAL A 123 -3.84 45.03 2.85
C VAL A 123 -4.36 46.16 1.96
N SER A 124 -4.75 47.28 2.57
CA SER A 124 -4.87 48.54 1.85
C SER A 124 -3.50 49.22 1.81
N PRO A 125 -2.78 49.20 0.67
CA PRO A 125 -1.40 49.67 0.62
C PRO A 125 -1.29 51.18 0.79
N SER A 126 -2.34 51.93 0.39
CA SER A 126 -2.37 53.40 0.47
C SER A 126 -2.23 53.93 1.91
N VAL A 127 -2.74 53.16 2.89
CA VAL A 127 -2.74 53.53 4.32
C VAL A 127 -2.10 52.47 5.21
N GLY A 128 -1.56 51.39 4.64
CA GLY A 128 -0.95 50.28 5.37
C GLY A 128 -1.92 49.51 6.26
N ALA A 129 -3.22 49.54 6.02
CA ALA A 129 -4.20 48.90 6.87
C ALA A 129 -4.29 47.39 6.60
N ARG A 130 -4.28 46.56 7.66
CA ARG A 130 -4.39 45.09 7.57
C ARG A 130 -5.77 44.64 8.02
N PHE A 131 -6.50 44.01 7.11
CA PHE A 131 -7.79 43.42 7.39
C PHE A 131 -7.64 41.91 7.59
N LYS A 132 -8.07 41.41 8.74
CA LYS A 132 -7.97 40.00 9.13
C LYS A 132 -9.31 39.30 8.96
N ARG A 133 -9.33 38.22 8.20
CA ARG A 133 -10.51 37.36 8.06
C ARG A 133 -10.87 36.76 9.42
N ILE A 134 -12.14 36.79 9.77
CA ILE A 134 -12.68 36.05 10.91
C ILE A 134 -13.16 34.70 10.40
N TYR A 135 -12.55 33.63 10.91
CA TYR A 135 -12.85 32.25 10.56
C TYR A 135 -12.50 31.33 11.74
N ASP A 136 -13.06 30.13 11.72
CA ASP A 136 -12.72 29.02 12.59
C ASP A 136 -12.55 27.75 11.73
N GLY A 137 -11.73 26.81 12.19
CA GLY A 137 -11.42 25.58 11.46
C GLY A 137 -10.49 25.78 10.25
N ALA A 138 -10.79 25.07 9.15
CA ALA A 138 -9.89 24.94 8.00
C ALA A 138 -9.91 26.15 7.05
N LEU A 139 -8.74 26.45 6.46
CA LEU A 139 -8.59 27.45 5.41
C LEU A 139 -9.13 26.93 4.09
N ASN A 140 -10.15 27.57 3.54
CA ASN A 140 -10.69 27.22 2.23
C ASN A 140 -9.81 27.79 1.12
N VAL A 141 -9.31 26.95 0.21
CA VAL A 141 -8.47 27.38 -0.93
C VAL A 141 -9.13 28.44 -1.82
N ARG A 142 -10.47 28.46 -1.90
CA ARG A 142 -11.19 29.47 -2.68
C ARG A 142 -11.00 30.87 -2.13
N TRP A 143 -10.84 31.04 -0.81
CA TRP A 143 -10.58 32.35 -0.21
C TRP A 143 -9.33 33.02 -0.78
N PHE A 144 -8.33 32.23 -1.14
CA PHE A 144 -7.05 32.68 -1.69
C PHE A 144 -7.12 32.95 -3.21
N GLY A 145 -8.21 32.55 -3.87
CA GLY A 145 -8.45 32.81 -5.29
C GLY A 145 -8.66 31.57 -6.14
N ALA A 146 -8.50 30.36 -5.58
CA ALA A 146 -8.64 29.12 -6.33
C ALA A 146 -10.07 28.99 -6.87
N LYS A 147 -10.21 28.62 -8.14
CA LYS A 147 -11.49 28.47 -8.83
C LYS A 147 -12.02 27.05 -8.72
N GLY A 148 -11.18 26.05 -8.99
CA GLY A 148 -11.62 24.66 -9.05
C GLY A 148 -12.58 24.38 -10.21
N ASP A 149 -12.45 25.12 -11.31
CA ASP A 149 -13.33 25.06 -12.49
C ASP A 149 -12.82 24.10 -13.59
N GLY A 150 -11.65 23.48 -13.39
CA GLY A 150 -10.99 22.59 -14.34
C GLY A 150 -10.28 23.29 -15.49
N LEU A 151 -10.22 24.64 -15.48
CA LEU A 151 -9.65 25.45 -16.55
C LEU A 151 -8.57 26.41 -16.03
N THR A 152 -8.83 27.06 -14.89
CA THR A 152 -7.93 28.03 -14.28
C THR A 152 -6.78 27.33 -13.58
N ASP A 153 -5.54 27.82 -13.80
CA ASP A 153 -4.38 27.40 -13.01
C ASP A 153 -4.49 27.94 -11.58
N ASP A 154 -4.75 27.05 -10.64
CA ASP A 154 -4.99 27.34 -9.23
C ASP A 154 -3.71 27.28 -8.38
N THR A 155 -2.54 27.02 -8.98
CA THR A 155 -1.28 26.77 -8.27
C THR A 155 -0.94 27.85 -7.26
N ALA A 156 -0.93 29.12 -7.68
CA ALA A 156 -0.58 30.24 -6.80
C ALA A 156 -1.55 30.38 -5.61
N SER A 157 -2.84 30.18 -5.85
CA SER A 157 -3.87 30.27 -4.81
C SER A 157 -3.75 29.13 -3.79
N ILE A 158 -3.43 27.92 -4.27
CA ILE A 158 -3.22 26.75 -3.42
C ILE A 158 -1.98 26.95 -2.54
N ARG A 159 -0.87 27.46 -3.09
CA ARG A 159 0.33 27.76 -2.29
C ARG A 159 0.06 28.78 -1.20
N LEU A 160 -0.61 29.89 -1.54
CA LEU A 160 -0.96 30.89 -0.53
C LEU A 160 -1.82 30.30 0.59
N ALA A 161 -2.74 29.38 0.28
CA ALA A 161 -3.53 28.70 1.31
C ALA A 161 -2.69 27.77 2.19
N VAL A 162 -1.76 27.01 1.59
CA VAL A 162 -0.83 26.11 2.28
C VAL A 162 0.13 26.89 3.19
N ASP A 163 0.73 27.96 2.67
CA ASP A 163 1.65 28.84 3.40
C ASP A 163 0.94 29.55 4.57
N ALA A 164 -0.31 29.97 4.36
CA ALA A 164 -1.11 30.62 5.39
C ALA A 164 -1.54 29.66 6.50
N ALA A 165 -1.64 28.35 6.22
CA ALA A 165 -2.07 27.37 7.21
C ALA A 165 -1.03 27.13 8.32
N ARG A 166 0.27 27.23 8.01
CA ARG A 166 1.39 27.07 8.97
C ARG A 166 1.22 25.86 9.92
N GLY A 167 0.89 24.69 9.36
CA GLY A 167 0.63 23.46 10.13
C GLY A 167 -0.83 23.27 10.60
N GLY A 168 -1.74 24.16 10.21
CA GLY A 168 -3.19 24.02 10.38
C GLY A 168 -3.85 23.15 9.29
N SER A 169 -5.13 23.38 9.02
CA SER A 169 -5.86 22.61 8.01
C SER A 169 -6.24 23.44 6.78
N VAL A 170 -6.09 22.87 5.59
CA VAL A 170 -6.53 23.41 4.31
C VAL A 170 -7.64 22.55 3.75
N TYR A 171 -8.77 23.17 3.43
CA TYR A 171 -9.93 22.54 2.83
C TYR A 171 -10.06 22.88 1.34
N PHE A 172 -10.27 21.85 0.55
CA PHE A 172 -10.54 21.92 -0.88
C PHE A 172 -12.02 21.53 -1.11
N PRO A 173 -12.90 22.49 -1.43
CA PRO A 173 -14.25 22.18 -1.87
C PRO A 173 -14.30 21.24 -3.10
N GLU A 174 -15.49 20.75 -3.44
CA GLU A 174 -15.71 20.06 -4.71
C GLU A 174 -15.33 20.97 -5.88
N GLY A 175 -14.60 20.41 -6.85
CA GLY A 175 -14.05 21.14 -7.99
C GLY A 175 -12.82 20.45 -8.57
N THR A 176 -12.42 20.87 -9.77
CA THR A 176 -11.16 20.44 -10.39
C THR A 176 -10.17 21.59 -10.38
N TYR A 177 -9.12 21.48 -9.58
CA TYR A 177 -8.09 22.48 -9.40
C TYR A 177 -6.89 22.12 -10.27
N ILE A 178 -6.61 22.95 -11.28
CA ILE A 178 -5.46 22.72 -12.16
C ILE A 178 -4.19 23.20 -11.47
N VAL A 179 -3.13 22.39 -11.51
CA VAL A 179 -1.81 22.74 -10.98
C VAL A 179 -0.72 22.57 -12.03
N SER A 180 0.20 23.51 -12.09
CA SER A 180 1.39 23.52 -12.95
C SER A 180 2.65 23.68 -12.11
N ALA A 181 3.81 23.33 -12.66
CA ALA A 181 5.08 23.72 -12.03
C ALA A 181 5.49 25.06 -12.64
N ASP A 182 5.71 26.04 -11.79
CA ASP A 182 6.27 27.34 -12.16
C ASP A 182 7.75 27.50 -11.76
N ASP A 183 8.28 26.56 -10.96
CA ASP A 183 9.63 26.61 -10.41
C ASP A 183 10.54 25.59 -11.09
N SER A 184 11.55 26.08 -11.81
CA SER A 184 12.56 25.27 -12.49
C SER A 184 13.52 24.53 -11.53
N VAL A 185 13.64 24.99 -10.29
CA VAL A 185 14.51 24.44 -9.24
C VAL A 185 13.80 23.31 -8.50
N THR A 186 12.66 23.59 -7.88
CA THR A 186 11.95 22.58 -7.08
C THR A 186 11.14 21.64 -7.95
N ARG A 187 10.70 22.10 -9.13
CA ARG A 187 9.84 21.40 -10.10
C ARG A 187 8.48 21.02 -9.52
N ALA A 188 8.07 21.68 -8.43
CA ALA A 188 6.90 21.32 -7.64
C ALA A 188 5.79 22.37 -7.72
N SER A 189 4.52 21.94 -7.90
CA SER A 189 3.36 22.83 -7.72
C SER A 189 3.16 23.21 -6.26
N VAL A 190 3.43 22.29 -5.33
CA VAL A 190 3.40 22.57 -3.88
C VAL A 190 4.62 21.91 -3.24
N LEU A 191 5.48 22.73 -2.63
CA LEU A 191 6.63 22.27 -1.87
C LEU A 191 6.30 22.29 -0.38
N LEU A 192 6.34 21.12 0.26
CA LEU A 192 6.15 20.98 1.69
C LEU A 192 7.51 20.85 2.39
N THR A 193 7.79 21.84 3.22
CA THR A 193 8.98 21.99 4.07
C THR A 193 8.61 21.98 5.55
N ALA A 194 9.60 22.16 6.43
CA ALA A 194 9.43 22.25 7.88
C ALA A 194 8.34 23.26 8.31
N GLU A 195 8.20 24.39 7.61
CA GLU A 195 7.18 25.43 7.86
C GLU A 195 5.73 24.92 7.72
N HIS A 196 5.55 23.80 7.02
CA HIS A 196 4.27 23.18 6.76
C HIS A 196 4.01 21.97 7.68
N SER A 197 4.89 21.72 8.66
CA SER A 197 4.76 20.54 9.52
C SER A 197 3.49 20.59 10.36
N GLY A 198 2.75 19.49 10.41
CA GLY A 198 1.43 19.41 11.06
C GLY A 198 0.24 19.64 10.12
N ILE A 199 0.49 20.07 8.87
CA ILE A 199 -0.58 20.46 7.96
C ILE A 199 -1.52 19.30 7.62
N THR A 200 -2.82 19.59 7.56
CA THR A 200 -3.83 18.67 7.03
C THR A 200 -4.46 19.24 5.76
N LEU A 201 -4.20 18.60 4.62
CA LEU A 201 -4.86 18.88 3.34
C LEU A 201 -6.06 17.93 3.19
N HIS A 202 -7.26 18.46 3.01
CA HIS A 202 -8.44 17.60 2.85
C HIS A 202 -9.47 18.13 1.85
N GLY A 203 -10.12 17.20 1.15
CA GLY A 203 -11.14 17.49 0.16
C GLY A 203 -12.53 17.01 0.59
N ALA A 204 -13.50 17.24 -0.29
CA ALA A 204 -14.87 16.73 -0.20
C ALA A 204 -15.01 15.29 -0.74
N GLY A 205 -13.93 14.51 -0.74
CA GLY A 205 -13.87 13.16 -1.32
C GLY A 205 -13.56 13.19 -2.82
N ASN A 206 -14.14 12.26 -3.58
CA ASN A 206 -13.86 12.07 -5.00
C ASN A 206 -14.29 13.27 -5.90
N GLY A 207 -15.13 14.17 -5.40
CA GLY A 207 -15.50 15.42 -6.07
C GLY A 207 -14.41 16.50 -6.04
N THR A 208 -13.45 16.39 -5.12
CA THR A 208 -12.28 17.28 -5.09
C THR A 208 -11.15 16.67 -5.90
N VAL A 209 -10.81 17.30 -7.02
CA VAL A 209 -9.76 16.84 -7.93
C VAL A 209 -8.64 17.86 -8.01
N ILE A 210 -7.41 17.49 -7.65
CA ILE A 210 -6.20 18.27 -7.96
C ILE A 210 -5.55 17.62 -9.19
N LYS A 211 -5.51 18.35 -10.29
CA LYS A 211 -5.15 17.82 -11.60
C LYS A 211 -3.97 18.57 -12.20
N ALA A 212 -2.98 17.84 -12.70
CA ALA A 212 -1.88 18.41 -13.45
C ALA A 212 -2.37 19.15 -14.70
N VAL A 213 -1.74 20.29 -15.01
CA VAL A 213 -1.99 21.07 -16.22
C VAL A 213 -1.76 20.23 -17.48
N ASN A 214 -2.47 20.54 -18.56
CA ASN A 214 -2.21 19.99 -19.89
C ASN A 214 -1.24 20.90 -20.63
N ASN A 215 0.01 20.46 -20.78
CA ASN A 215 1.06 21.18 -21.49
C ASN A 215 1.46 20.51 -22.82
N GLY A 216 0.76 19.43 -23.21
CA GLY A 216 1.13 18.59 -24.36
C GLY A 216 2.39 17.76 -24.09
N THR A 217 3.53 18.40 -23.83
CA THR A 217 4.81 17.76 -23.50
C THR A 217 5.32 18.26 -22.15
N ILE A 218 5.67 17.35 -21.25
CA ILE A 218 6.22 17.66 -19.92
C ILE A 218 7.60 17.04 -19.75
N THR A 219 8.48 17.75 -19.03
CA THR A 219 9.79 17.25 -18.58
C THR A 219 9.65 16.78 -17.14
N TRP A 220 9.96 17.63 -16.15
CA TRP A 220 9.89 17.33 -14.73
C TRP A 220 8.74 18.06 -14.08
N PHE A 221 7.86 17.29 -13.45
CA PHE A 221 6.68 17.85 -12.84
C PHE A 221 6.26 17.05 -11.61
N TYR A 222 6.17 17.73 -10.45
CA TYR A 222 5.67 17.14 -9.22
C TYR A 222 4.52 18.00 -8.68
N PRO A 223 3.25 17.56 -8.75
CA PRO A 223 2.17 18.25 -8.05
C PRO A 223 2.53 18.55 -6.59
N PHE A 224 3.11 17.58 -5.89
CA PHE A 224 3.57 17.74 -4.51
C PHE A 224 4.99 17.20 -4.34
N ARG A 225 5.83 17.96 -3.65
CA ARG A 225 7.16 17.53 -3.23
C ARG A 225 7.36 17.77 -1.74
N LEU A 226 7.92 16.79 -1.04
CA LEU A 226 8.22 16.84 0.38
C LEU A 226 9.73 16.78 0.58
N THR A 227 10.28 17.72 1.36
CA THR A 227 11.71 17.75 1.70
C THR A 227 11.95 17.70 3.21
N THR A 228 11.30 18.57 3.98
CA THR A 228 11.53 18.68 5.43
C THR A 228 10.25 18.75 6.26
N ALA A 229 9.10 18.49 5.63
CA ALA A 229 7.81 18.50 6.28
C ALA A 229 7.58 17.24 7.13
N LYS A 230 7.01 17.43 8.32
CA LYS A 230 6.64 16.34 9.23
C LYS A 230 5.18 16.41 9.63
N ARG A 231 4.58 15.29 10.05
CA ARG A 231 3.19 15.23 10.54
C ARG A 231 2.18 15.78 9.52
N VAL A 232 2.34 15.41 8.25
CA VAL A 232 1.45 15.87 7.16
C VAL A 232 0.33 14.85 6.99
N THR A 233 -0.91 15.32 6.92
CA THR A 233 -2.07 14.48 6.59
C THR A 233 -2.70 14.94 5.29
N VAL A 234 -2.97 14.00 4.38
CA VAL A 234 -3.70 14.23 3.13
C VAL A 234 -4.90 13.29 3.10
N ARG A 235 -6.12 13.81 2.98
CA ARG A 235 -7.33 12.96 3.00
C ARG A 235 -8.43 13.38 2.04
N GLY A 236 -9.14 12.39 1.48
CA GLY A 236 -10.37 12.65 0.73
C GLY A 236 -10.17 13.56 -0.50
N ILE A 237 -9.04 13.43 -1.20
CA ILE A 237 -8.74 14.17 -2.42
C ILE A 237 -8.41 13.19 -3.54
N LYS A 238 -8.91 13.48 -4.74
CA LYS A 238 -8.45 12.85 -5.96
C LYS A 238 -7.28 13.64 -6.57
N PHE A 239 -6.17 12.98 -6.81
CA PHE A 239 -5.03 13.49 -7.53
C PHE A 239 -4.95 12.85 -8.92
N ASP A 240 -4.90 13.69 -9.96
CA ASP A 240 -4.81 13.27 -11.35
C ASP A 240 -3.55 13.88 -11.99
N GLY A 241 -2.54 13.05 -12.25
CA GLY A 241 -1.33 13.49 -12.94
C GLY A 241 -1.57 13.89 -14.41
N ASN A 242 -2.77 13.69 -14.95
CA ASN A 242 -3.13 14.07 -16.31
C ASN A 242 -2.21 13.46 -17.40
N ALA A 243 -1.62 12.28 -17.15
CA ALA A 243 -0.81 11.56 -18.14
C ALA A 243 -1.61 11.11 -19.37
N ASP A 244 -2.94 11.18 -19.35
CA ASP A 244 -3.79 10.92 -20.52
C ASP A 244 -3.71 12.03 -21.59
N ALA A 245 -3.39 13.26 -21.16
CA ALA A 245 -3.39 14.44 -22.02
C ALA A 245 -1.99 15.02 -22.23
N ASN A 246 -1.00 14.55 -21.48
CA ASN A 246 0.40 14.95 -21.58
C ASN A 246 1.23 13.85 -22.25
N TRP A 247 2.47 14.16 -22.60
CA TRP A 247 3.50 13.25 -23.10
C TRP A 247 4.84 13.58 -22.45
N LEU A 248 5.70 12.57 -22.25
CA LEU A 248 7.09 12.80 -21.82
C LEU A 248 7.99 13.13 -23.02
N SER A 249 8.92 14.07 -22.85
CA SER A 249 9.81 14.51 -23.94
C SER A 249 11.03 13.62 -24.21
N ASP A 250 11.47 12.78 -23.27
CA ASP A 250 12.80 12.13 -23.32
C ASP A 250 12.88 10.81 -22.50
N PRO A 251 13.61 9.77 -22.97
CA PRO A 251 13.97 8.59 -22.17
C PRO A 251 14.72 8.82 -20.85
N GLU A 252 15.51 9.87 -20.64
CA GLU A 252 16.10 10.16 -19.32
C GLU A 252 15.10 10.75 -18.33
N VAL A 253 14.10 11.49 -18.83
CA VAL A 253 12.96 12.00 -18.08
C VAL A 253 12.09 10.83 -17.58
N SER A 254 12.02 9.74 -18.35
CA SER A 254 11.17 8.55 -18.10
C SER A 254 11.35 7.90 -16.72
N LEU A 255 12.57 7.82 -16.20
CA LEU A 255 12.85 7.11 -14.94
C LEU A 255 12.55 7.93 -13.69
N ASN A 256 12.44 9.26 -13.81
CA ASN A 256 12.54 10.17 -12.67
C ASN A 256 11.50 11.27 -12.65
N ALA A 257 10.79 11.45 -13.76
CA ALA A 257 9.84 12.53 -13.88
C ALA A 257 8.41 12.07 -13.68
N HIS A 258 7.60 13.01 -13.22
CA HIS A 258 6.16 12.89 -13.09
C HIS A 258 5.68 11.87 -12.04
N HIS A 259 6.05 12.16 -10.79
CA HIS A 259 5.44 11.60 -9.60
C HIS A 259 4.40 12.57 -9.05
N ILE A 260 3.23 12.08 -8.60
CA ILE A 260 2.21 12.97 -8.00
C ILE A 260 2.73 13.53 -6.67
N PHE A 261 3.25 12.65 -5.81
CA PHE A 261 3.94 12.98 -4.57
C PHE A 261 5.38 12.46 -4.63
N TYR A 262 6.34 13.37 -4.44
CA TYR A 262 7.77 13.05 -4.49
C TYR A 262 8.51 13.41 -3.21
N PHE A 263 9.24 12.46 -2.63
CA PHE A 263 9.92 12.60 -1.35
C PHE A 263 11.42 12.68 -1.58
N THR A 264 12.03 13.78 -1.15
CA THR A 264 13.48 14.00 -1.25
C THR A 264 13.99 14.66 0.03
N PRO A 265 14.10 13.92 1.14
CA PRO A 265 14.69 14.46 2.36
C PRO A 265 16.15 14.86 2.13
N PRO A 266 16.62 16.00 2.68
CA PRO A 266 18.02 16.39 2.63
C PRO A 266 18.83 15.88 3.82
N ALA A 267 18.19 15.25 4.82
CA ALA A 267 18.80 14.48 5.89
C ALA A 267 17.85 13.38 6.40
N ASP A 268 18.37 12.39 7.11
CA ASP A 268 17.59 11.27 7.63
C ASP A 268 16.40 11.74 8.48
N ARG A 269 15.22 11.19 8.18
CA ARG A 269 13.97 11.41 8.91
C ARG A 269 13.51 12.87 8.92
N GLU A 270 13.89 13.66 7.91
CA GLU A 270 13.35 15.01 7.73
C GLU A 270 11.98 15.02 7.04
N VAL A 271 11.67 13.98 6.24
CA VAL A 271 10.30 13.63 5.87
C VAL A 271 9.84 12.51 6.81
N ASP A 272 8.96 12.84 7.75
CA ASP A 272 8.54 11.93 8.81
C ASP A 272 7.05 12.09 9.16
N ASN A 273 6.39 10.96 9.44
CA ASN A 273 4.99 10.94 9.85
C ASN A 273 4.07 11.59 8.81
N ILE A 274 3.98 10.96 7.63
CA ILE A 274 3.15 11.42 6.52
C ILE A 274 2.02 10.42 6.33
N THR A 275 0.78 10.89 6.35
CA THR A 275 -0.41 10.05 6.22
C THR A 275 -1.23 10.43 5.00
N PHE A 276 -1.54 9.44 4.18
CA PHE A 276 -2.54 9.52 3.11
C PHE A 276 -3.71 8.61 3.47
N THR A 277 -4.92 9.16 3.49
CA THR A 277 -6.12 8.34 3.75
C THR A 277 -7.30 8.71 2.86
N GLU A 278 -8.01 7.71 2.34
CA GLU A 278 -9.20 7.94 1.49
C GLU A 278 -8.88 8.80 0.24
N CYS A 279 -7.64 8.74 -0.25
CA CYS A 279 -7.20 9.47 -1.42
C CYS A 279 -7.31 8.62 -2.69
N TYR A 280 -7.54 9.28 -3.82
CA TYR A 280 -7.61 8.64 -5.14
C TYR A 280 -6.46 9.15 -6.00
N PHE A 281 -5.61 8.27 -6.51
CA PHE A 281 -4.48 8.63 -7.37
C PHE A 281 -4.66 8.04 -8.75
N ARG A 282 -4.43 8.84 -9.79
CA ARG A 282 -4.42 8.35 -11.16
C ARG A 282 -3.52 9.14 -12.09
N GLY A 283 -3.23 8.53 -13.24
CA GLY A 283 -2.71 9.27 -14.39
C GLY A 283 -1.31 9.85 -14.17
N SER A 284 -0.44 9.16 -13.44
CA SER A 284 1.00 9.47 -13.40
C SER A 284 1.74 8.68 -14.50
N PHE A 285 2.83 9.25 -15.04
CA PHE A 285 3.72 8.49 -15.92
C PHE A 285 4.64 7.56 -15.14
N ASN A 286 5.11 8.01 -13.98
CA ASN A 286 5.97 7.20 -13.13
C ASN A 286 5.17 6.66 -11.96
N SER A 287 5.22 7.30 -10.79
CA SER A 287 4.53 6.80 -9.59
C SER A 287 3.49 7.77 -9.06
N ALA A 288 2.45 7.29 -8.37
CA ALA A 288 1.61 8.22 -7.61
C ALA A 288 2.37 8.76 -6.39
N ILE A 289 3.02 7.88 -5.63
CA ILE A 289 3.86 8.27 -4.48
C ILE A 289 5.23 7.63 -4.66
N GLN A 290 6.31 8.41 -4.53
CA GLN A 290 7.69 7.94 -4.68
C GLN A 290 8.65 8.65 -3.74
N SER A 291 9.64 7.94 -3.19
CA SER A 291 10.94 8.52 -2.80
C SER A 291 12.05 8.01 -3.71
N TYR A 292 12.99 8.90 -4.04
CA TYR A 292 14.12 8.60 -4.93
C TYR A 292 13.72 7.78 -6.17
N GLY A 293 14.66 7.06 -6.80
CA GLY A 293 14.38 6.27 -8.01
C GLY A 293 15.22 6.66 -9.22
N SER A 294 16.05 7.71 -9.09
CA SER A 294 17.02 8.12 -10.12
C SER A 294 18.43 7.62 -9.86
N PHE A 295 19.11 7.17 -10.91
CA PHE A 295 20.58 7.05 -10.93
C PHE A 295 21.30 8.38 -10.66
N ALA A 296 20.64 9.53 -10.87
CA ALA A 296 21.21 10.85 -10.67
C ALA A 296 21.24 11.29 -9.20
N HIS A 297 20.52 10.61 -8.30
CA HIS A 297 20.62 10.90 -6.87
C HIS A 297 21.93 10.33 -6.32
N ALA A 298 22.74 11.20 -5.72
CA ALA A 298 23.98 10.79 -5.10
C ALA A 298 23.69 9.89 -3.90
N TYR A 299 24.39 8.76 -3.83
CA TYR A 299 24.37 7.89 -2.65
C TYR A 299 25.32 8.43 -1.57
N PRO A 300 25.01 8.22 -0.28
CA PRO A 300 23.82 7.56 0.26
C PRO A 300 22.57 8.44 0.16
N HIS A 301 21.41 7.82 -0.07
CA HIS A 301 20.12 8.49 0.08
C HIS A 301 19.74 8.62 1.57
N TYR A 302 18.92 9.62 1.87
CA TYR A 302 18.42 9.87 3.22
C TYR A 302 17.09 9.19 3.47
N ILE A 303 16.87 8.80 4.72
CA ILE A 303 15.70 8.02 5.09
C ILE A 303 14.44 8.90 5.20
N SER A 304 13.30 8.41 4.69
CA SER A 304 11.97 8.88 5.11
C SER A 304 11.35 7.89 6.10
N SER A 305 10.59 8.35 7.09
CA SER A 305 10.07 7.46 8.16
C SER A 305 8.60 7.66 8.49
N GLN A 306 7.97 6.60 9.01
CA GLN A 306 6.58 6.65 9.52
C GLN A 306 5.56 7.09 8.47
N ILE A 307 5.69 6.60 7.24
CA ILE A 307 4.76 6.91 6.16
C ILE A 307 3.60 5.92 6.21
N ARG A 308 2.37 6.43 6.20
CA ARG A 308 1.13 5.65 6.27
C ARG A 308 0.28 5.93 5.05
N ILE A 309 -0.07 4.89 4.32
CA ILE A 309 -0.97 4.97 3.16
C ILE A 309 -2.11 4.00 3.42
N GLU A 310 -3.28 4.54 3.76
CA GLU A 310 -4.38 3.77 4.34
C GLU A 310 -5.67 4.01 3.55
N ASN A 311 -6.32 2.97 3.07
CA ASN A 311 -7.61 3.07 2.36
C ASN A 311 -7.57 4.00 1.12
N CYS A 312 -6.46 3.98 0.38
CA CYS A 312 -6.29 4.77 -0.84
C CYS A 312 -6.56 3.95 -2.10
N HIS A 313 -6.92 4.63 -3.19
CA HIS A 313 -7.22 4.00 -4.48
C HIS A 313 -6.25 4.48 -5.55
N PHE A 314 -5.58 3.55 -6.22
CA PHE A 314 -4.61 3.84 -7.28
C PHE A 314 -5.12 3.25 -8.59
N LYS A 315 -5.21 4.09 -9.63
CA LYS A 315 -5.71 3.66 -10.94
C LYS A 315 -4.86 4.19 -12.06
N GLN A 316 -4.41 3.32 -12.96
CA GLN A 316 -3.71 3.73 -14.19
C GLN A 316 -2.50 4.65 -13.93
N THR A 317 -1.69 4.30 -12.94
CA THR A 317 -0.33 4.85 -12.80
C THR A 317 0.63 4.08 -13.69
N GLY A 318 1.74 4.69 -14.09
CA GLY A 318 2.73 4.05 -14.96
C GLY A 318 3.59 3.00 -14.25
N ASN A 319 4.69 3.39 -13.64
CA ASN A 319 5.56 2.46 -12.90
C ASN A 319 4.91 1.96 -11.61
N HIS A 320 4.64 2.83 -10.65
CA HIS A 320 4.21 2.40 -9.32
C HIS A 320 2.91 3.05 -8.86
N GLY A 321 2.10 2.35 -8.08
CA GLY A 321 1.17 3.01 -7.17
C GLY A 321 1.98 3.73 -6.10
N VAL A 322 2.74 2.97 -5.32
CA VAL A 322 3.67 3.45 -4.30
C VAL A 322 5.05 2.87 -4.56
N GLY A 323 6.05 3.71 -4.78
CA GLY A 323 7.46 3.30 -4.81
C GLY A 323 8.22 3.87 -3.62
N MET A 324 8.98 3.00 -2.97
CA MET A 324 9.74 3.33 -1.77
C MET A 324 11.21 3.01 -2.03
N ASN A 325 12.04 4.01 -1.75
CA ASN A 325 13.48 3.90 -1.62
C ASN A 325 13.86 4.55 -0.28
N GLU A 326 14.58 3.81 0.55
CA GLU A 326 15.05 4.23 1.88
C GLU A 326 13.91 4.69 2.82
N TRP A 327 12.79 3.97 2.81
CA TRP A 327 11.73 4.18 3.81
C TRP A 327 11.91 3.26 5.01
N VAL A 328 11.57 3.78 6.19
CA VAL A 328 11.54 2.97 7.41
C VAL A 328 10.25 3.12 8.20
N ASP A 329 9.89 2.09 8.96
CA ASP A 329 8.78 2.12 9.93
C ASP A 329 7.43 2.53 9.28
N SER A 330 7.15 2.02 8.07
CA SER A 330 6.08 2.52 7.19
C SER A 330 5.08 1.43 6.79
N ILE A 331 3.86 1.84 6.44
CA ILE A 331 2.74 0.93 6.15
C ILE A 331 1.94 1.36 4.91
N VAL A 332 1.56 0.37 4.10
CA VAL A 332 0.55 0.49 3.03
C VAL A 332 -0.55 -0.53 3.28
N THR A 333 -1.77 -0.07 3.57
CA THR A 333 -2.86 -0.98 3.93
C THR A 333 -4.25 -0.54 3.47
N GLY A 334 -5.13 -1.52 3.23
CA GLY A 334 -6.51 -1.26 2.81
C GLY A 334 -6.62 -0.62 1.43
N CYS A 335 -5.54 -0.58 0.64
CA CYS A 335 -5.51 0.13 -0.63
C CYS A 335 -5.92 -0.78 -1.79
N THR A 336 -6.51 -0.19 -2.83
CA THR A 336 -6.82 -0.87 -4.09
C THR A 336 -5.96 -0.31 -5.22
N PHE A 337 -5.36 -1.18 -6.01
CA PHE A 337 -4.54 -0.86 -7.16
C PHE A 337 -5.16 -1.51 -8.39
N TYR A 338 -5.55 -0.69 -9.37
CA TYR A 338 -6.28 -1.17 -10.53
C TYR A 338 -5.67 -0.67 -11.83
N ASP A 339 -5.40 -1.60 -12.75
CA ASP A 339 -5.02 -1.28 -14.13
C ASP A 339 -3.71 -0.47 -14.23
N LEU A 340 -2.72 -0.79 -13.41
CA LEU A 340 -1.40 -0.13 -13.40
C LEU A 340 -0.55 -0.55 -14.62
N GLY A 341 0.45 0.26 -15.01
CA GLY A 341 1.37 -0.06 -16.09
C GLY A 341 0.91 0.35 -17.49
N MET A 342 -0.33 0.84 -17.68
CA MET A 342 -0.85 1.19 -19.03
C MET A 342 -0.28 2.46 -19.63
N LYS A 343 0.37 3.30 -18.82
CA LYS A 343 0.86 4.58 -19.31
C LYS A 343 2.26 4.38 -19.88
N PRO A 344 2.45 4.58 -21.20
CA PRO A 344 3.75 4.40 -21.81
C PRO A 344 4.71 5.42 -21.22
N ILE A 345 5.86 4.96 -20.75
CA ILE A 345 6.94 5.82 -20.27
C ILE A 345 7.90 6.16 -21.43
N LEU A 346 7.84 5.36 -22.52
CA LEU A 346 8.53 5.55 -23.79
C LEU A 346 7.56 5.27 -24.95
N ALA A 347 7.90 5.69 -26.17
CA ALA A 347 7.09 5.48 -27.38
C ALA A 347 6.64 4.02 -27.61
N ASN A 348 7.36 3.04 -27.04
CA ASN A 348 7.04 1.60 -27.10
C ASN A 348 7.21 0.86 -25.74
N GLY A 349 7.25 1.57 -24.61
CA GLY A 349 7.58 0.98 -23.29
C GLY A 349 6.48 1.19 -22.26
N PHE A 350 5.99 0.10 -21.66
CA PHE A 350 5.07 0.14 -20.52
C PHE A 350 5.84 0.42 -19.22
N GLY A 351 5.19 1.10 -18.27
CA GLY A 351 5.69 1.15 -16.91
C GLY A 351 5.66 -0.21 -16.22
N SER A 352 6.47 -0.39 -15.18
CA SER A 352 6.51 -1.63 -14.39
C SER A 352 5.14 -2.02 -13.82
N GLY A 353 4.21 -1.08 -13.63
CA GLY A 353 2.83 -1.35 -13.22
C GLY A 353 2.68 -2.04 -11.87
N MET A 354 3.59 -1.76 -10.93
CA MET A 354 3.60 -2.35 -9.60
C MET A 354 2.69 -1.61 -8.62
N CYS A 355 2.01 -2.34 -7.75
CA CYS A 355 1.22 -1.77 -6.67
C CYS A 355 2.12 -1.07 -5.67
N VAL A 356 3.03 -1.84 -5.05
CA VAL A 356 3.98 -1.33 -4.06
C VAL A 356 5.37 -1.89 -4.35
N ASP A 357 6.32 -0.98 -4.56
CA ASP A 357 7.74 -1.28 -4.68
C ASP A 357 8.46 -0.89 -3.39
N VAL A 358 8.89 -1.88 -2.60
CA VAL A 358 9.67 -1.69 -1.37
C VAL A 358 11.13 -1.96 -1.68
N SER A 359 11.84 -0.96 -2.19
CA SER A 359 13.19 -1.14 -2.74
C SER A 359 14.25 -0.31 -2.03
N GLY A 360 15.52 -0.65 -2.25
CA GLY A 360 16.68 0.14 -1.84
C GLY A 360 16.68 0.58 -0.37
N GLY A 361 17.18 -0.25 0.54
CA GLY A 361 17.40 0.16 1.93
C GLY A 361 16.15 0.30 2.80
N CYS A 362 15.01 -0.16 2.32
CA CYS A 362 13.78 -0.13 3.12
C CYS A 362 13.87 -1.07 4.34
N TYR A 363 13.36 -0.64 5.49
CA TYR A 363 13.41 -1.39 6.75
C TYR A 363 12.10 -1.29 7.55
N ASN A 364 11.63 -2.41 8.09
CA ASN A 364 10.42 -2.46 8.93
C ASN A 364 9.19 -1.90 8.18
N ILE A 365 8.81 -2.59 7.10
CA ILE A 365 7.72 -2.18 6.21
C ILE A 365 6.60 -3.21 6.24
N VAL A 366 5.36 -2.75 6.31
CA VAL A 366 4.17 -3.60 6.21
C VAL A 366 3.33 -3.22 4.99
N VAL A 367 3.08 -4.18 4.11
CA VAL A 367 2.17 -4.05 2.97
C VAL A 367 1.06 -5.07 3.17
N ALA A 368 -0.11 -4.63 3.65
CA ALA A 368 -1.13 -5.56 4.11
C ALA A 368 -2.56 -5.22 3.70
N ASN A 369 -3.42 -6.22 3.50
CA ASN A 369 -4.84 -6.03 3.20
C ASN A 369 -5.09 -5.16 1.95
N ASN A 370 -4.22 -5.26 0.93
CA ASN A 370 -4.37 -4.53 -0.32
C ASN A 370 -4.91 -5.43 -1.43
N VAL A 371 -5.54 -4.83 -2.43
CA VAL A 371 -6.00 -5.53 -3.63
C VAL A 371 -5.25 -4.99 -4.85
N GLY A 372 -4.48 -5.84 -5.52
CA GLY A 372 -3.87 -5.57 -6.82
C GLY A 372 -4.62 -6.29 -7.93
N GLU A 373 -5.24 -5.56 -8.84
CA GLU A 373 -5.96 -6.13 -9.98
C GLU A 373 -5.48 -5.52 -11.30
N ARG A 374 -5.24 -6.39 -12.30
CA ARG A 374 -4.72 -5.96 -13.61
C ARG A 374 -3.42 -5.16 -13.47
N THR A 375 -2.49 -5.71 -12.72
CA THR A 375 -1.14 -5.17 -12.51
C THR A 375 -0.23 -5.49 -13.69
N GLY A 376 0.89 -4.75 -13.79
CA GLY A 376 1.87 -4.88 -14.87
C GLY A 376 2.90 -5.99 -14.61
N TYR A 377 4.19 -5.63 -14.63
CA TYR A 377 5.32 -6.52 -14.43
C TYR A 377 5.27 -7.27 -13.08
N ALA A 378 4.83 -6.58 -12.02
CA ALA A 378 4.61 -7.17 -10.72
C ALA A 378 3.43 -6.55 -9.99
N ALA A 379 2.96 -7.16 -8.91
CA ALA A 379 2.07 -6.48 -7.96
C ALA A 379 2.89 -5.91 -6.79
N PHE A 380 3.66 -6.75 -6.10
CA PHE A 380 4.47 -6.31 -4.97
C PHE A 380 5.93 -6.71 -5.13
N LYS A 381 6.84 -5.91 -4.57
CA LYS A 381 8.27 -6.19 -4.60
C LYS A 381 8.94 -5.74 -3.30
N ALA A 382 9.86 -6.55 -2.80
CA ALA A 382 10.86 -6.12 -1.83
C ALA A 382 12.26 -6.41 -2.37
N GLU A 383 13.06 -5.38 -2.68
CA GLU A 383 14.32 -5.55 -3.40
C GLU A 383 15.51 -4.76 -2.83
N THR A 384 16.64 -5.45 -2.72
CA THR A 384 17.93 -4.91 -2.33
C THR A 384 18.65 -4.36 -3.56
N HIS A 385 18.97 -3.08 -3.52
CA HIS A 385 19.68 -2.41 -4.60
C HIS A 385 21.20 -2.55 -4.45
N GLU A 386 21.91 -2.40 -5.56
CA GLU A 386 23.36 -2.19 -5.56
C GLU A 386 23.65 -0.70 -5.64
N LYS A 387 24.61 -0.22 -4.85
CA LYS A 387 25.15 1.12 -5.04
C LYS A 387 25.90 1.21 -6.37
N PRO A 388 25.91 2.37 -7.03
CA PRO A 388 26.71 2.59 -8.23
C PRO A 388 28.17 2.18 -8.04
N ASN A 389 28.83 1.79 -9.14
CA ASN A 389 30.26 1.42 -9.18
C ASN A 389 30.64 0.28 -8.21
N ASN A 390 29.77 -0.73 -8.06
CA ASN A 390 29.96 -1.88 -7.16
C ASN A 390 30.18 -1.48 -5.69
N GLY A 391 29.56 -0.39 -5.23
CA GLY A 391 29.70 0.14 -3.87
C GLY A 391 29.05 -0.70 -2.75
N GLY A 392 28.63 -1.94 -3.05
CA GLY A 392 27.94 -2.84 -2.15
C GLY A 392 26.41 -2.70 -2.17
N ASP A 393 25.74 -3.54 -1.39
CA ASP A 393 24.28 -3.62 -1.32
C ASP A 393 23.66 -2.54 -0.41
N VAL A 394 22.49 -2.05 -0.81
CA VAL A 394 21.55 -1.25 -0.01
C VAL A 394 20.39 -2.17 0.38
N VAL A 395 20.59 -2.89 1.47
CA VAL A 395 19.76 -4.03 1.87
C VAL A 395 18.36 -3.61 2.28
N THR A 396 17.36 -4.15 1.59
CA THR A 396 15.96 -4.10 2.03
C THR A 396 15.69 -5.27 2.97
N SER A 397 15.11 -5.00 4.14
CA SER A 397 14.86 -6.05 5.13
C SER A 397 13.67 -5.82 6.06
N HIS A 398 13.21 -6.89 6.71
CA HIS A 398 12.08 -6.84 7.66
C HIS A 398 10.82 -6.27 6.98
N VAL A 399 10.43 -6.88 5.86
CA VAL A 399 9.24 -6.51 5.10
C VAL A 399 8.20 -7.61 5.25
N VAL A 400 6.96 -7.23 5.50
CA VAL A 400 5.82 -8.15 5.60
C VAL A 400 4.80 -7.83 4.52
N PHE A 401 4.53 -8.78 3.63
CA PHE A 401 3.38 -8.78 2.73
C PHE A 401 2.30 -9.68 3.32
N ALA A 402 1.22 -9.10 3.86
CA ALA A 402 0.20 -9.86 4.58
C ALA A 402 -1.22 -9.69 4.00
N ASN A 403 -1.94 -10.79 3.79
CA ASN A 403 -3.37 -10.76 3.44
C ASN A 403 -3.70 -9.88 2.22
N ASN A 404 -2.78 -9.74 1.26
CA ASN A 404 -3.06 -9.05 0.02
C ASN A 404 -3.72 -10.00 -0.98
N ILE A 405 -4.56 -9.45 -1.84
CA ILE A 405 -5.17 -10.16 -2.96
C ILE A 405 -4.53 -9.62 -4.23
N VAL A 406 -4.03 -10.51 -5.08
CA VAL A 406 -3.49 -10.16 -6.38
C VAL A 406 -4.18 -10.99 -7.43
N ARG A 407 -4.80 -10.33 -8.42
CA ARG A 407 -5.58 -11.04 -9.44
C ARG A 407 -5.51 -10.46 -10.84
N ASN A 408 -5.75 -11.33 -11.81
CA ASN A 408 -5.98 -10.96 -13.21
C ASN A 408 -4.84 -10.11 -13.79
N PHE A 409 -3.60 -10.59 -13.68
CA PHE A 409 -2.42 -9.90 -14.21
C PHE A 409 -2.60 -9.53 -15.68
N LYS A 410 -1.97 -8.42 -16.09
CA LYS A 410 -1.89 -8.08 -17.51
C LYS A 410 -0.90 -8.98 -18.20
N ARG A 411 -1.35 -9.57 -19.30
CA ARG A 411 -0.51 -10.38 -20.18
C ARG A 411 -0.02 -9.48 -21.31
N GLU A 412 1.22 -9.01 -21.19
CA GLU A 412 1.85 -8.22 -22.23
C GLU A 412 3.04 -9.00 -22.81
N PRO A 413 3.08 -9.26 -24.13
CA PRO A 413 4.06 -10.16 -24.74
C PRO A 413 5.51 -9.66 -24.65
N ASN A 414 5.73 -8.39 -24.31
CA ASN A 414 7.06 -7.77 -24.23
C ASN A 414 7.55 -7.55 -22.79
N LEU A 415 6.74 -7.89 -21.78
CA LEU A 415 7.20 -7.88 -20.39
C LEU A 415 7.91 -9.22 -20.14
N GLY A 416 9.14 -9.19 -19.61
CA GLY A 416 9.90 -10.39 -19.27
C GLY A 416 9.21 -11.26 -18.22
N THR A 417 9.97 -12.05 -17.45
CA THR A 417 9.36 -12.86 -16.37
C THR A 417 8.63 -11.97 -15.35
N GLN A 418 7.30 -12.00 -15.36
CA GLN A 418 6.44 -11.31 -14.40
C GLN A 418 6.37 -12.08 -13.08
N TYR A 419 5.92 -11.42 -12.01
CA TYR A 419 5.74 -12.08 -10.72
C TYR A 419 4.66 -11.41 -9.87
N ALA A 420 3.85 -12.18 -9.14
CA ALA A 420 2.88 -11.59 -8.22
C ALA A 420 3.60 -10.85 -7.08
N ILE A 421 4.59 -11.50 -6.45
CA ILE A 421 5.48 -10.90 -5.46
C ILE A 421 6.92 -11.29 -5.73
N ARG A 422 7.84 -10.33 -5.72
CA ARG A 422 9.29 -10.59 -5.70
C ARG A 422 9.90 -10.32 -4.34
N ILE A 423 10.76 -11.24 -3.93
CA ILE A 423 11.46 -11.30 -2.65
C ILE A 423 12.96 -11.31 -2.96
N ASN A 424 13.61 -10.16 -2.79
CA ASN A 424 15.02 -9.95 -3.08
C ASN A 424 15.71 -9.18 -1.94
N GLY A 425 15.63 -9.70 -0.72
CA GLY A 425 16.20 -9.04 0.47
C GLY A 425 16.11 -9.93 1.71
N LYS A 426 16.36 -9.37 2.88
CA LYS A 426 16.54 -10.17 4.11
C LYS A 426 15.30 -10.15 5.00
N ARG A 427 14.89 -11.31 5.54
CA ARG A 427 13.73 -11.39 6.47
C ARG A 427 12.45 -10.81 5.88
N ILE A 428 12.15 -11.20 4.65
CA ILE A 428 10.90 -10.84 3.99
C ILE A 428 9.90 -11.98 4.25
N THR A 429 8.72 -11.62 4.74
CA THR A 429 7.64 -12.57 5.03
C THR A 429 6.45 -12.30 4.13
N VAL A 430 6.00 -13.31 3.41
CA VAL A 430 4.78 -13.31 2.59
C VAL A 430 3.78 -14.25 3.24
N ILE A 431 2.72 -13.71 3.84
CA ILE A 431 1.80 -14.48 4.68
C ILE A 431 0.32 -14.23 4.35
N GLY A 432 -0.47 -15.30 4.21
CA GLY A 432 -1.93 -15.20 4.08
C GLY A 432 -2.44 -14.50 2.80
N ASN A 433 -1.60 -14.33 1.79
CA ASN A 433 -1.97 -13.66 0.54
C ASN A 433 -2.72 -14.61 -0.41
N GLN A 434 -3.52 -14.04 -1.31
CA GLN A 434 -4.24 -14.75 -2.35
C GLN A 434 -3.74 -14.31 -3.73
N PHE A 435 -3.33 -15.26 -4.56
CA PHE A 435 -2.81 -15.04 -5.90
C PHE A 435 -3.67 -15.76 -6.93
N GLU A 436 -4.45 -15.00 -7.71
CA GLU A 436 -5.43 -15.54 -8.66
C GLU A 436 -5.08 -15.16 -10.09
N ASN A 437 -4.88 -16.12 -11.00
CA ASN A 437 -4.63 -15.84 -12.41
C ASN A 437 -3.46 -14.83 -12.63
N TYR A 438 -2.41 -14.92 -11.82
CA TYR A 438 -1.19 -14.13 -11.97
C TYR A 438 -0.37 -14.65 -13.16
N TYR A 439 0.36 -13.79 -13.87
CA TYR A 439 1.25 -14.24 -14.94
C TYR A 439 2.69 -14.33 -14.44
N GLY A 440 3.47 -15.30 -14.92
CA GLY A 440 4.82 -15.50 -14.41
C GLY A 440 4.84 -16.38 -13.15
N ARG A 441 5.65 -15.96 -12.17
CA ARG A 441 5.80 -16.63 -10.87
C ARG A 441 4.82 -16.07 -9.84
N GLY A 442 4.35 -16.87 -8.89
CA GLY A 442 3.55 -16.35 -7.78
C GLY A 442 4.44 -15.57 -6.80
N ALA A 443 5.22 -16.29 -6.01
CA ALA A 443 6.29 -15.76 -5.18
C ALA A 443 7.66 -16.06 -5.83
N ASP A 444 8.39 -15.02 -6.23
CA ASP A 444 9.73 -15.10 -6.82
C ASP A 444 10.79 -14.73 -5.78
N ILE A 445 11.53 -15.71 -5.27
CA ILE A 445 12.63 -15.54 -4.32
C ILE A 445 13.96 -15.54 -5.09
N SER A 446 14.58 -14.38 -5.21
CA SER A 446 15.80 -14.20 -6.00
C SER A 446 17.08 -14.22 -5.16
N SER A 447 18.23 -13.98 -5.81
CA SER A 447 19.56 -14.30 -5.29
C SER A 447 19.97 -13.56 -4.02
N LYS A 448 19.50 -12.33 -3.77
CA LYS A 448 19.84 -11.60 -2.52
C LYS A 448 18.91 -11.93 -1.35
N ALA A 449 17.96 -12.85 -1.56
CA ALA A 449 17.07 -13.26 -0.49
C ALA A 449 17.80 -14.06 0.58
N SER A 450 17.52 -13.80 1.86
CA SER A 450 17.94 -14.66 2.97
C SER A 450 17.00 -14.56 4.17
N GLU A 451 16.81 -15.65 4.91
CA GLU A 451 15.91 -15.68 6.08
C GLU A 451 14.43 -15.35 5.72
N CYS A 452 13.97 -15.67 4.51
CA CYS A 452 12.63 -15.31 4.02
C CYS A 452 11.61 -16.42 4.20
N SER A 453 10.33 -16.06 4.28
CA SER A 453 9.23 -17.00 4.51
C SER A 453 8.04 -16.74 3.61
N VAL A 454 7.44 -17.80 3.08
CA VAL A 454 6.17 -17.82 2.33
C VAL A 454 5.22 -18.77 3.07
N ILE A 455 4.23 -18.23 3.78
CA ILE A 455 3.43 -18.96 4.77
C ILE A 455 1.93 -18.79 4.53
N GLY A 456 1.16 -19.88 4.47
CA GLY A 456 -0.31 -19.78 4.51
C GLY A 456 -0.93 -19.04 3.32
N ASN A 457 -0.23 -18.95 2.18
CA ASN A 457 -0.74 -18.26 1.00
C ASN A 457 -1.53 -19.21 0.10
N VAL A 458 -2.47 -18.66 -0.65
CA VAL A 458 -3.30 -19.38 -1.61
C VAL A 458 -2.93 -18.94 -3.02
N PHE A 459 -2.61 -19.88 -3.90
CA PHE A 459 -2.29 -19.67 -5.31
C PHE A 459 -3.27 -20.44 -6.17
N VAL A 460 -4.09 -19.74 -6.95
CA VAL A 460 -5.07 -20.33 -7.87
C VAL A 460 -4.79 -19.82 -9.27
N SER A 461 -4.53 -20.73 -10.20
CA SER A 461 -4.31 -20.40 -11.61
C SER A 461 -5.28 -21.16 -12.51
N ASN A 462 -5.65 -20.56 -13.63
CA ASN A 462 -6.45 -21.19 -14.69
C ASN A 462 -5.59 -21.97 -15.70
N LYS A 463 -4.34 -22.31 -15.37
CA LYS A 463 -3.34 -22.94 -16.26
C LYS A 463 -2.97 -22.13 -17.51
N VAL A 464 -3.41 -20.88 -17.63
CA VAL A 464 -3.02 -19.96 -18.73
C VAL A 464 -1.73 -19.21 -18.40
N THR A 465 -1.31 -19.26 -17.14
CA THR A 465 -0.15 -18.55 -16.57
C THR A 465 1.16 -19.22 -17.00
N ILE A 466 2.31 -18.55 -16.99
CA ILE A 466 3.61 -19.20 -17.32
C ILE A 466 4.53 -19.08 -16.11
N GLY A 467 4.68 -20.14 -15.31
CA GLY A 467 5.63 -20.14 -14.19
C GLY A 467 5.12 -20.80 -12.91
N SER A 468 6.06 -20.98 -11.98
CA SER A 468 5.84 -21.72 -10.72
C SER A 468 5.10 -20.88 -9.67
N GLY A 469 4.44 -21.55 -8.73
CA GLY A 469 3.70 -20.87 -7.66
C GLY A 469 4.66 -20.20 -6.70
N ILE A 470 5.56 -20.98 -6.12
CA ILE A 470 6.72 -20.49 -5.37
C ILE A 470 7.96 -20.88 -6.15
N TYR A 471 8.83 -19.92 -6.45
CA TYR A 471 10.10 -20.14 -7.11
C TYR A 471 11.24 -19.59 -6.27
N THR A 472 12.33 -20.33 -6.13
CA THR A 472 13.56 -19.81 -5.53
C THR A 472 14.81 -20.22 -6.29
N SER A 473 15.76 -19.29 -6.43
CA SER A 473 17.05 -19.55 -7.08
C SER A 473 18.24 -18.87 -6.39
N SER A 474 19.33 -19.62 -6.19
CA SER A 474 20.65 -19.09 -5.81
C SER A 474 20.63 -18.14 -4.61
N ASN A 475 19.84 -18.46 -3.58
CA ASN A 475 19.59 -17.58 -2.45
C ASN A 475 20.62 -17.74 -1.30
N GLY A 476 20.62 -16.78 -0.37
CA GLY A 476 21.50 -16.76 0.81
C GLY A 476 21.10 -17.71 1.96
N GLY A 477 20.10 -18.57 1.73
CA GLY A 477 19.65 -19.63 2.64
C GLY A 477 18.57 -19.23 3.66
N ARG A 478 18.08 -20.23 4.38
CA ARG A 478 17.05 -20.16 5.43
C ARG A 478 15.69 -19.72 4.89
N MET A 479 15.18 -20.46 3.92
CA MET A 479 13.86 -20.22 3.35
C MET A 479 12.82 -21.14 3.95
N LYS A 480 11.64 -20.60 4.25
CA LYS A 480 10.50 -21.36 4.77
C LYS A 480 9.30 -21.25 3.84
N PHE A 481 8.83 -22.37 3.31
CA PHE A 481 7.61 -22.48 2.51
C PHE A 481 6.64 -23.38 3.28
N VAL A 482 5.70 -22.77 4.00
CA VAL A 482 4.91 -23.49 5.01
C VAL A 482 3.41 -23.27 4.82
N ASN A 483 2.63 -24.36 4.85
CA ASN A 483 1.16 -24.33 4.82
C ASN A 483 0.56 -23.53 3.66
N ASN A 484 1.21 -23.49 2.50
CA ASN A 484 0.66 -22.83 1.32
C ASN A 484 -0.24 -23.80 0.54
N GLU A 485 -1.26 -23.26 -0.11
CA GLU A 485 -2.17 -23.98 -0.99
C GLU A 485 -1.96 -23.53 -2.43
N LEU A 486 -1.56 -24.44 -3.31
CA LEU A 486 -1.22 -24.17 -4.70
C LEU A 486 -2.07 -25.05 -5.61
N GLN A 487 -2.99 -24.45 -6.36
CA GLN A 487 -3.93 -25.15 -7.21
C GLN A 487 -3.78 -24.73 -8.67
N ASN A 488 -3.69 -25.71 -9.56
CA ASN A 488 -3.72 -25.53 -11.01
C ASN A 488 -2.65 -24.56 -11.57
N VAL A 489 -1.52 -24.47 -10.88
CA VAL A 489 -0.36 -23.69 -11.32
C VAL A 489 0.22 -24.28 -12.61
N ASN A 490 0.49 -23.45 -13.63
CA ASN A 490 1.03 -23.96 -14.90
C ASN A 490 2.50 -24.42 -14.81
N GLY A 491 3.33 -23.81 -13.97
CA GLY A 491 4.66 -24.32 -13.68
C GLY A 491 4.63 -25.47 -12.67
N SER A 492 5.70 -25.58 -11.88
CA SER A 492 5.68 -26.40 -10.67
C SER A 492 4.94 -25.67 -9.56
N GLY A 493 4.44 -26.38 -8.55
CA GLY A 493 3.90 -25.72 -7.37
C GLY A 493 5.01 -24.96 -6.65
N ILE A 494 5.98 -25.71 -6.12
CA ILE A 494 7.16 -25.16 -5.45
C ILE A 494 8.41 -25.60 -6.21
N GLU A 495 9.17 -24.64 -6.73
CA GLU A 495 10.39 -24.88 -7.49
C GLU A 495 11.60 -24.26 -6.80
N CYS A 496 12.55 -25.09 -6.41
CA CYS A 496 13.80 -24.69 -5.75
C CYS A 496 14.99 -25.06 -6.64
N TYR A 497 15.80 -24.05 -6.98
CA TYR A 497 17.01 -24.21 -7.78
C TYR A 497 18.23 -23.65 -7.03
N ALA A 498 19.31 -24.42 -6.91
CA ALA A 498 20.56 -23.98 -6.29
C ALA A 498 20.37 -23.27 -4.93
N SER A 499 19.40 -23.75 -4.14
CA SER A 499 18.92 -23.07 -2.94
C SER A 499 19.18 -23.92 -1.70
N ASN A 500 19.58 -23.27 -0.60
CA ASN A 500 20.11 -23.97 0.56
C ASN A 500 19.28 -23.68 1.82
N ASP A 501 19.33 -24.57 2.81
CA ASP A 501 18.67 -24.40 4.10
C ASP A 501 17.17 -24.14 3.94
N LEU A 502 16.49 -25.11 3.34
CA LEU A 502 15.07 -25.02 2.98
C LEU A 502 14.20 -25.78 3.97
N LEU A 503 13.09 -25.18 4.38
CA LEU A 503 11.99 -25.85 5.07
C LEU A 503 10.73 -25.76 4.20
N ILE A 504 10.30 -26.88 3.64
CA ILE A 504 9.10 -27.01 2.81
C ILE A 504 8.13 -27.93 3.55
N GLN A 505 7.14 -27.35 4.22
CA GLN A 505 6.31 -28.09 5.17
C GLN A 505 4.82 -27.82 5.06
N GLY A 506 3.98 -28.86 5.11
CA GLY A 506 2.53 -28.70 5.23
C GLY A 506 1.84 -28.07 4.02
N ASN A 507 2.50 -28.00 2.85
CA ASN A 507 1.91 -27.39 1.67
C ASN A 507 0.99 -28.37 0.94
N VAL A 508 -0.10 -27.86 0.38
CA VAL A 508 -0.99 -28.61 -0.51
C VAL A 508 -0.78 -28.12 -1.93
N VAL A 509 -0.31 -28.99 -2.81
CA VAL A 509 -0.01 -28.68 -4.21
C VAL A 509 -0.81 -29.60 -5.12
N SER A 510 -1.67 -29.03 -5.95
CA SER A 510 -2.58 -29.80 -6.79
C SER A 510 -2.67 -29.33 -8.24
N GLY A 511 -2.81 -30.30 -9.15
CA GLY A 511 -3.18 -30.05 -10.54
C GLY A 511 -2.16 -29.27 -11.36
N THR A 512 -0.88 -29.24 -10.97
CA THR A 512 0.15 -28.49 -11.70
C THR A 512 0.48 -29.12 -13.05
N ASN A 513 1.00 -28.34 -14.02
CA ASN A 513 1.42 -28.91 -15.32
C ASN A 513 2.87 -29.43 -15.31
N TYR A 514 3.63 -29.18 -14.25
CA TYR A 514 4.98 -29.75 -14.03
C TYR A 514 5.00 -30.56 -12.73
N TYR A 515 5.90 -30.21 -11.80
CA TYR A 515 6.09 -30.93 -10.55
C TYR A 515 5.18 -30.35 -9.46
N GLY A 516 4.84 -31.14 -8.44
CA GLY A 516 4.28 -30.59 -7.22
C GLY A 516 5.35 -29.74 -6.51
N ILE A 517 6.43 -30.41 -6.10
CA ILE A 517 7.62 -29.80 -5.50
C ILE A 517 8.85 -30.29 -6.25
N SER A 518 9.77 -29.39 -6.61
CA SER A 518 11.06 -29.76 -7.23
C SER A 518 12.24 -29.09 -6.54
N MET A 519 13.28 -29.88 -6.26
CA MET A 519 14.56 -29.45 -5.70
C MET A 519 15.69 -29.84 -6.67
N THR A 520 16.40 -28.85 -7.18
CA THR A 520 17.49 -29.05 -8.13
C THR A 520 18.73 -28.32 -7.63
N HIS A 521 19.86 -29.03 -7.46
CA HIS A 521 21.09 -28.50 -6.85
C HIS A 521 20.89 -27.88 -5.46
N CYS A 522 19.92 -28.36 -4.68
CA CYS A 522 19.59 -27.80 -3.36
C CYS A 522 20.33 -28.52 -2.24
N GLN A 523 20.68 -27.80 -1.17
CA GLN A 523 21.38 -28.39 -0.03
C GLN A 523 20.61 -28.17 1.28
N ARG A 524 20.66 -29.16 2.18
CA ARG A 524 20.08 -29.04 3.54
C ARG A 524 18.60 -28.64 3.49
N ALA A 525 17.80 -29.47 2.82
CA ALA A 525 16.37 -29.23 2.67
C ALA A 525 15.55 -30.24 3.49
N ILE A 526 14.52 -29.75 4.18
CA ILE A 526 13.51 -30.57 4.84
C ILE A 526 12.21 -30.40 4.06
N VAL A 527 11.71 -31.48 3.46
CA VAL A 527 10.44 -31.55 2.75
C VAL A 527 9.53 -32.50 3.51
N SER A 528 8.59 -31.95 4.28
CA SER A 528 7.77 -32.80 5.15
C SER A 528 6.30 -32.43 5.28
N GLY A 529 5.44 -33.44 5.40
CA GLY A 529 4.00 -33.21 5.61
C GLY A 529 3.30 -32.51 4.43
N ASN A 530 3.87 -32.55 3.22
CA ASN A 530 3.25 -31.92 2.05
C ASN A 530 2.34 -32.90 1.32
N GLU A 531 1.30 -32.37 0.67
CA GLU A 531 0.38 -33.12 -0.19
C GLU A 531 0.57 -32.69 -1.64
N CYS A 532 0.95 -33.61 -2.52
CA CYS A 532 1.13 -33.38 -3.96
C CYS A 532 0.14 -34.23 -4.76
N ILE A 533 -0.94 -33.62 -5.25
CA ILE A 533 -2.11 -34.32 -5.80
C ILE A 533 -2.32 -33.98 -7.29
N ASP A 534 -2.58 -34.97 -8.14
CA ASP A 534 -2.99 -34.78 -9.54
C ASP A 534 -2.08 -33.91 -10.42
N ASN A 535 -0.79 -33.83 -10.07
CA ASN A 535 0.19 -33.08 -10.83
C ASN A 535 0.47 -33.82 -12.15
N LYS A 536 0.87 -33.09 -13.20
CA LYS A 536 1.08 -33.71 -14.52
C LYS A 536 2.37 -34.53 -14.59
N MET A 537 3.44 -34.10 -13.91
CA MET A 537 4.72 -34.82 -13.90
C MET A 537 4.97 -35.61 -12.61
N ILE A 538 5.71 -35.06 -11.65
CA ILE A 538 6.11 -35.79 -10.44
C ILE A 538 5.59 -35.02 -9.23
N GLY A 539 5.08 -35.72 -8.23
CA GLY A 539 4.66 -35.10 -6.98
C GLY A 539 5.82 -34.36 -6.31
N ILE A 540 6.91 -35.07 -5.98
CA ILE A 540 8.14 -34.50 -5.44
C ILE A 540 9.36 -34.99 -6.24
N LEU A 541 10.15 -34.06 -6.78
CA LEU A 541 11.41 -34.35 -7.49
C LEU A 541 12.62 -33.80 -6.71
N ALA A 542 13.62 -34.66 -6.47
CA ALA A 542 14.96 -34.27 -6.06
C ALA A 542 15.97 -34.62 -7.16
N SER A 543 16.77 -33.66 -7.61
CA SER A 543 17.66 -33.82 -8.76
C SER A 543 18.91 -32.93 -8.72
N GLY A 544 19.80 -33.13 -9.69
CA GLY A 544 21.08 -32.42 -9.77
C GLY A 544 21.98 -32.77 -8.58
N SER A 545 22.97 -31.92 -8.33
CA SER A 545 23.93 -32.05 -7.21
C SER A 545 23.32 -31.70 -5.85
N SER A 546 22.07 -32.10 -5.60
CA SER A 546 21.40 -31.85 -4.33
C SER A 546 21.98 -32.76 -3.23
N ASP A 547 22.07 -32.25 -2.00
CA ASP A 547 22.73 -32.95 -0.88
C ASP A 547 22.03 -32.68 0.47
N ARG A 548 22.03 -33.69 1.36
CA ARG A 548 21.45 -33.59 2.72
C ARG A 548 19.98 -33.20 2.68
N LEU A 549 19.16 -34.06 2.10
CA LEU A 549 17.72 -33.85 1.99
C LEU A 549 16.99 -34.79 2.94
N THR A 550 16.04 -34.27 3.71
CA THR A 550 15.06 -35.10 4.43
C THR A 550 13.72 -34.94 3.74
N ILE A 551 13.23 -36.00 3.10
CA ILE A 551 11.91 -36.05 2.47
C ILE A 551 11.07 -37.03 3.27
N ALA A 552 10.17 -36.52 4.11
CA ALA A 552 9.46 -37.37 5.07
C ALA A 552 7.98 -37.01 5.28
N ASN A 553 7.14 -38.00 5.54
CA ASN A 553 5.71 -37.79 5.84
C ASN A 553 4.93 -37.05 4.75
N ASN A 554 5.33 -37.13 3.48
CA ASN A 554 4.60 -36.50 2.38
C ASN A 554 3.57 -37.46 1.78
N LEU A 555 2.47 -36.92 1.27
CA LEU A 555 1.46 -37.62 0.49
C LEU A 555 1.60 -37.21 -0.99
N CYS A 556 1.73 -38.17 -1.89
CA CYS A 556 1.74 -37.94 -3.34
C CYS A 556 0.77 -38.90 -4.02
N CYS A 557 -0.19 -38.42 -4.78
CA CYS A 557 -1.08 -39.30 -5.52
C CYS A 557 -1.62 -38.67 -6.79
N ASP A 558 -1.98 -39.52 -7.75
CA ASP A 558 -2.89 -39.18 -8.83
C ASP A 558 -4.24 -39.81 -8.45
N THR A 559 -5.27 -39.02 -8.24
CA THR A 559 -6.63 -39.47 -7.92
C THR A 559 -7.41 -39.88 -9.16
N ARG A 560 -6.91 -39.57 -10.36
CA ARG A 560 -7.56 -39.86 -11.63
C ARG A 560 -7.39 -41.34 -12.00
N ALA A 561 -8.25 -41.82 -12.91
CA ALA A 561 -8.27 -43.20 -13.39
C ALA A 561 -8.20 -43.29 -14.92
N GLY A 562 -7.85 -44.47 -15.42
CA GLY A 562 -7.77 -44.74 -16.86
C GLY A 562 -6.82 -43.79 -17.59
N ALA A 563 -7.25 -43.27 -18.74
CA ALA A 563 -6.44 -42.35 -19.56
C ALA A 563 -6.21 -40.96 -18.93
N ALA A 564 -7.00 -40.58 -17.92
CA ALA A 564 -6.82 -39.31 -17.22
C ALA A 564 -5.68 -39.34 -16.18
N ARG A 565 -5.29 -40.55 -15.75
CA ARG A 565 -4.14 -40.77 -14.87
C ARG A 565 -2.85 -40.59 -15.68
N THR A 566 -2.13 -39.51 -15.43
CA THR A 566 -0.99 -39.10 -16.27
C THR A 566 0.31 -38.91 -15.49
N GLN A 567 0.26 -38.86 -14.16
CA GLN A 567 1.44 -38.59 -13.33
C GLN A 567 2.40 -39.82 -13.30
N PRO A 568 3.63 -39.75 -13.83
CA PRO A 568 4.57 -40.88 -13.85
C PRO A 568 5.06 -41.35 -12.47
N ASN A 569 5.33 -40.44 -11.53
CA ASN A 569 5.87 -40.82 -10.22
C ASN A 569 5.26 -39.97 -9.10
N GLY A 570 5.16 -40.53 -7.90
CA GLY A 570 4.82 -39.77 -6.69
C GLY A 570 6.03 -39.00 -6.21
N ILE A 571 7.09 -39.73 -5.83
CA ILE A 571 8.37 -39.16 -5.38
C ILE A 571 9.51 -39.73 -6.22
N ARG A 572 10.37 -38.87 -6.75
CA ARG A 572 11.56 -39.27 -7.52
C ARG A 572 12.81 -38.57 -6.99
N VAL A 573 13.82 -39.35 -6.66
CA VAL A 573 15.16 -38.89 -6.31
C VAL A 573 16.13 -39.40 -7.37
N LEU A 574 16.90 -38.53 -8.01
CA LEU A 574 17.89 -38.97 -9.01
C LEU A 574 19.18 -39.48 -8.36
N ASP A 575 19.92 -40.30 -9.09
CA ASP A 575 21.23 -40.87 -8.72
C ASP A 575 22.31 -39.81 -8.43
N THR A 576 22.14 -38.63 -8.99
CA THR A 576 22.98 -37.44 -8.75
C THR A 576 22.83 -36.83 -7.35
N VAL A 577 21.80 -37.21 -6.60
CA VAL A 577 21.51 -36.68 -5.26
C VAL A 577 22.21 -37.51 -4.19
N THR A 578 22.79 -36.85 -3.17
CA THR A 578 23.53 -37.50 -2.09
C THR A 578 22.93 -37.22 -0.71
N ASN A 579 23.20 -38.09 0.27
CA ASN A 579 22.77 -37.96 1.67
C ASN A 579 21.26 -37.67 1.80
N VAL A 580 20.42 -38.54 1.25
CA VAL A 580 18.97 -38.39 1.29
C VAL A 580 18.36 -39.32 2.33
N GLU A 581 17.55 -38.76 3.20
CA GLU A 581 16.66 -39.49 4.09
C GLU A 581 15.25 -39.51 3.49
N LEU A 582 14.72 -40.72 3.28
CA LEU A 582 13.35 -40.96 2.82
C LEU A 582 12.59 -41.71 3.92
N ALA A 583 11.60 -41.08 4.56
CA ALA A 583 10.90 -41.70 5.69
C ALA A 583 9.38 -41.45 5.63
N HIS A 584 8.58 -42.49 5.82
CA HIS A 584 7.12 -42.37 6.02
C HIS A 584 6.34 -41.61 4.93
N ASN A 585 6.85 -41.57 3.69
CA ASN A 585 6.11 -40.98 2.58
C ASN A 585 5.05 -41.96 2.05
N GLN A 586 3.90 -41.43 1.64
CA GLN A 586 2.82 -42.17 1.02
C GLN A 586 2.73 -41.75 -0.45
N ALA A 587 3.00 -42.68 -1.37
CA ALA A 587 2.83 -42.46 -2.79
C ALA A 587 1.99 -43.59 -3.40
N TYR A 588 0.98 -43.26 -4.22
CA TYR A 588 0.14 -44.28 -4.87
C TYR A 588 -0.56 -43.80 -6.14
N ASN A 589 -0.96 -44.78 -6.96
CA ASN A 589 -1.76 -44.61 -8.18
C ASN A 589 -1.07 -43.77 -9.28
N HIS A 590 0.24 -43.92 -9.47
CA HIS A 590 0.96 -43.30 -10.60
C HIS A 590 1.02 -44.23 -11.81
N THR A 591 1.37 -43.69 -12.99
CA THR A 591 1.54 -44.51 -14.21
C THR A 591 2.87 -45.25 -14.26
N GLY A 592 3.87 -44.76 -13.53
CA GLY A 592 5.17 -45.42 -13.29
C GLY A 592 5.33 -45.82 -11.83
N ALA A 593 6.55 -45.69 -11.29
CA ALA A 593 6.84 -46.04 -9.90
C ALA A 593 6.31 -44.98 -8.92
N ASP A 594 5.62 -45.40 -7.87
CA ASP A 594 5.12 -44.49 -6.84
C ASP A 594 6.26 -43.75 -6.12
N LEU A 595 7.34 -44.48 -5.78
CA LEU A 595 8.60 -43.89 -5.32
C LEU A 595 9.79 -44.48 -6.11
N LEU A 596 10.74 -43.62 -6.48
CA LEU A 596 11.88 -43.98 -7.32
C LEU A 596 13.18 -43.31 -6.82
N TYR A 597 14.26 -44.07 -6.65
CA TYR A 597 15.61 -43.54 -6.38
C TYR A 597 16.61 -44.06 -7.41
N GLY A 598 17.24 -43.14 -8.14
CA GLY A 598 18.04 -43.48 -9.31
C GLY A 598 17.19 -44.23 -10.34
N THR A 599 17.63 -45.44 -10.72
CA THR A 599 16.87 -46.36 -11.59
C THR A 599 16.13 -47.44 -10.82
N ALA A 600 16.37 -47.57 -9.51
CA ALA A 600 15.74 -48.56 -8.67
C ALA A 600 14.43 -48.00 -8.12
N PRO A 601 13.26 -48.59 -8.46
CA PRO A 601 12.05 -48.32 -7.72
C PRO A 601 12.36 -48.62 -6.26
N ILE A 602 12.44 -47.58 -5.43
CA ILE A 602 12.37 -47.81 -4.00
C ILE A 602 10.90 -48.03 -3.81
N SER A 603 10.57 -49.29 -3.60
CA SER A 603 9.38 -49.68 -2.91
C SER A 603 9.24 -48.87 -1.62
N ALA A 604 8.76 -47.63 -1.68
CA ALA A 604 8.29 -46.91 -0.53
C ALA A 604 6.94 -47.48 -0.18
N ILE A 605 6.97 -48.74 0.30
CA ILE A 605 6.03 -49.84 0.06
C ILE A 605 6.59 -50.85 -0.97
N GLU A 606 6.98 -52.07 -0.56
CA GLU A 606 7.09 -53.18 -1.53
C GLU A 606 5.66 -53.58 -1.92
N ASN A 607 5.16 -53.16 -3.09
CA ASN A 607 3.93 -53.68 -3.71
C ASN A 607 2.57 -53.32 -3.05
N GLY A 608 2.25 -52.06 -2.77
CA GLY A 608 0.94 -51.67 -2.18
C GLY A 608 0.71 -52.05 -0.70
N VAL A 609 1.76 -52.53 -0.05
CA VAL A 609 1.92 -52.95 1.35
C VAL A 609 2.26 -51.81 2.31
N LYS A 610 1.35 -51.46 3.21
CA LYS A 610 1.63 -50.57 4.35
C LYS A 610 2.57 -51.27 5.34
N ILE A 611 3.66 -50.61 5.77
CA ILE A 611 4.58 -51.12 6.80
C ILE A 611 4.33 -50.38 8.13
N TRP A 612 4.00 -51.13 9.18
CA TRP A 612 3.77 -50.67 10.55
C TRP A 612 4.85 -51.19 11.50
N TYR A 613 5.00 -50.60 12.69
CA TYR A 613 5.94 -51.08 13.71
C TYR A 613 5.19 -51.40 15.02
N SER A 614 5.24 -52.64 15.51
CA SER A 614 4.55 -53.10 16.73
C SER A 614 5.10 -54.45 17.22
N ASP A 615 5.11 -54.69 18.53
CA ASP A 615 5.47 -55.99 19.14
C ASP A 615 4.29 -56.98 19.26
N SER A 616 3.13 -56.61 18.74
CA SER A 616 1.94 -57.46 18.74
C SER A 616 1.08 -57.28 17.48
N LEU A 617 0.30 -58.30 17.15
CA LEU A 617 -0.66 -58.26 16.04
C LEU A 617 -1.79 -57.25 16.31
N PRO A 618 -2.28 -56.56 15.27
CA PRO A 618 -3.38 -55.61 15.38
C PRO A 618 -4.68 -56.34 15.70
N THR A 619 -5.58 -55.67 16.41
CA THR A 619 -6.92 -56.19 16.76
C THR A 619 -8.05 -55.39 16.11
N ALA A 620 -7.71 -54.36 15.31
CA ALA A 620 -8.64 -53.47 14.63
C ALA A 620 -8.07 -52.96 13.29
N GLY A 621 -8.92 -52.37 12.44
CA GLY A 621 -8.53 -51.72 11.18
C GLY A 621 -8.78 -52.55 9.91
N THR A 622 -8.52 -51.92 8.76
CA THR A 622 -8.62 -52.51 7.41
C THR A 622 -7.23 -52.72 6.83
N TRP A 623 -6.98 -53.94 6.37
CA TRP A 623 -5.67 -54.43 5.95
C TRP A 623 -5.75 -55.07 4.57
N ARG A 624 -4.75 -54.79 3.73
CA ARG A 624 -4.64 -55.36 2.37
C ARG A 624 -3.67 -56.52 2.38
N GLU A 625 -3.89 -57.47 1.49
CA GLU A 625 -2.92 -58.54 1.26
C GLU A 625 -1.58 -57.91 0.88
N GLY A 626 -0.54 -58.33 1.60
CA GLY A 626 0.81 -57.83 1.55
C GLY A 626 1.20 -56.88 2.69
N ASP A 627 0.27 -56.17 3.36
CA ASP A 627 0.61 -55.21 4.44
C ASP A 627 1.56 -55.83 5.51
N LYS A 628 2.63 -55.15 5.92
CA LYS A 628 3.67 -55.66 6.85
C LYS A 628 3.63 -54.95 8.21
N ILE A 629 4.02 -55.66 9.26
CA ILE A 629 4.16 -55.16 10.64
C ILE A 629 5.51 -55.63 11.16
N MET A 630 6.46 -54.72 11.35
CA MET A 630 7.80 -54.98 11.85
C MET A 630 7.82 -54.95 13.39
N CYS A 631 8.52 -55.87 14.03
CA CYS A 631 8.69 -55.83 15.49
C CYS A 631 9.60 -54.70 15.92
N VAL A 632 9.23 -54.01 17.01
CA VAL A 632 10.02 -52.93 17.60
C VAL A 632 11.17 -53.51 18.40
N HIS A 633 10.95 -54.66 19.04
CA HIS A 633 11.93 -55.41 19.82
C HIS A 633 12.06 -56.85 19.29
N PRO A 634 12.78 -57.09 18.18
CA PRO A 634 12.98 -58.43 17.66
C PRO A 634 13.82 -59.26 18.65
N GLY A 635 13.28 -60.41 19.07
CA GLY A 635 14.03 -61.40 19.86
C GLY A 635 15.19 -62.02 19.07
N SER A 636 16.08 -62.75 19.76
CA SER A 636 17.31 -63.33 19.18
C SER A 636 17.10 -64.45 18.14
N THR A 637 15.86 -64.68 17.68
CA THR A 637 15.45 -65.86 16.89
C THR A 637 15.16 -65.56 15.41
N GLY A 638 15.63 -64.44 14.86
CA GLY A 638 15.45 -64.11 13.44
C GLY A 638 14.00 -63.80 13.03
N PHE A 639 13.12 -63.58 14.01
CA PHE A 639 11.76 -63.11 13.77
C PHE A 639 11.77 -61.59 13.60
N ILE A 640 11.21 -61.09 12.48
CA ILE A 640 11.27 -59.67 12.14
C ILE A 640 9.90 -59.00 12.02
N GLY A 641 8.81 -59.78 11.90
CA GLY A 641 7.46 -59.22 11.86
C GLY A 641 6.40 -60.13 11.25
N TRP A 642 5.25 -59.53 10.91
CA TRP A 642 4.11 -60.17 10.26
C TRP A 642 3.78 -59.53 8.90
N VAL A 643 3.23 -60.33 7.98
CA VAL A 643 2.70 -59.90 6.68
C VAL A 643 1.25 -60.36 6.54
N CYS A 644 0.38 -59.49 6.04
CA CYS A 644 -1.02 -59.79 5.77
C CYS A 644 -1.11 -60.69 4.53
N THR A 645 -1.67 -61.88 4.63
CA THR A 645 -1.80 -62.84 3.52
C THR A 645 -3.23 -63.00 3.02
N ALA A 646 -4.20 -62.37 3.68
CA ALA A 646 -5.55 -62.22 3.17
C ALA A 646 -6.12 -60.87 3.64
N ALA A 647 -6.57 -60.07 2.68
CA ALA A 647 -7.16 -58.76 2.95
C ALA A 647 -8.44 -58.88 3.80
N GLY A 648 -8.70 -57.88 4.64
CA GLY A 648 -9.85 -57.89 5.53
C GLY A 648 -10.02 -56.63 6.37
N THR A 649 -11.15 -56.52 7.05
CA THR A 649 -11.43 -55.50 8.07
C THR A 649 -11.92 -56.20 9.33
N TYR A 650 -11.29 -55.89 10.47
CA TYR A 650 -11.74 -56.41 11.76
C TYR A 650 -13.19 -55.97 12.04
N GLY A 651 -14.06 -56.93 12.34
CA GLY A 651 -15.51 -56.70 12.49
C GLY A 651 -16.33 -57.03 11.23
N GLY A 652 -15.67 -57.37 10.12
CA GLY A 652 -16.27 -57.97 8.92
C GLY A 652 -15.57 -59.30 8.60
N VAL A 653 -14.93 -59.38 7.42
CA VAL A 653 -13.98 -60.46 7.12
C VAL A 653 -12.63 -60.08 7.73
N ASN A 654 -12.20 -60.80 8.76
CA ASN A 654 -10.95 -60.48 9.45
C ASN A 654 -9.73 -60.74 8.54
N PRO A 655 -8.72 -59.84 8.55
CA PRO A 655 -7.48 -60.06 7.82
C PRO A 655 -6.65 -61.18 8.45
N VAL A 656 -5.83 -61.85 7.63
CA VAL A 656 -4.97 -62.95 8.07
C VAL A 656 -3.51 -62.51 8.00
N PHE A 657 -2.73 -62.79 9.04
CA PHE A 657 -1.31 -62.44 9.11
C PHE A 657 -0.43 -63.69 9.29
N GLN A 658 0.73 -63.68 8.66
CA GLN A 658 1.77 -64.70 8.81
C GLN A 658 3.09 -64.07 9.24
N THR A 659 3.85 -64.78 10.06
CA THR A 659 5.19 -64.35 10.50
C THR A 659 6.20 -64.48 9.37
N PHE A 660 7.17 -63.58 9.27
CA PHE A 660 8.31 -63.71 8.37
C PHE A 660 9.64 -63.45 9.07
N SER A 661 10.71 -64.05 8.53
CA SER A 661 12.04 -64.11 9.14
C SER A 661 13.18 -63.63 8.23
N SER A 662 12.87 -63.15 7.03
CA SER A 662 13.84 -62.51 6.12
C SER A 662 13.13 -61.49 5.23
N LEU A 663 13.80 -60.36 4.95
CA LEU A 663 13.32 -59.31 4.04
C LEU A 663 13.17 -59.84 2.61
#